data_AF-A0A8S1CXA2-F1
#
_entry.id   AF-A0A8S1CXA2-F1
#
_cell.length_a   1.000
_cell.length_b   1.000
_cell.length_c   1.000
_cell.angle_alpha   90.00
_cell.angle_beta   90.00
_cell.angle_gamma   90.00
#
_symmetry.space_group_name_H-M   'P 1'
#
loop_
_entity.id
_entity.type
_entity.pdbx_description
1 polymer ?
#
loop_
_entity_poly.entity_id
_entity_poly.type
_entity_poly.pdbx_seq_one_letter_code
_entity_poly.pdbx_strand_id
1 'polypeptide(L)'
;MWGPWVLFGALVAAGVAAAACPADCQCGRFQNGDREVECSLVKVILKDGSDLQVQCAEAAEQEDLSPLRSLEIAPARVLLQFCPLPVLSKLMNASQVASLVAEYAQRTFLLTPGHLEGFSALTRLQLSSDRITELPEGLLAPLKRLQSLHLRDNQLRALPADLPESLVELELGSNLLTQPPAKLPLLRSLNLWKNRVSALPPLEGFPRLVSLDVSGNGMVSVAADAFAHLPALKLLNLSNNRFRALPPGVLRTVKNLTELRMNDINATELRLPTGFLADLPSLERVSIERSALVSLPEDAFHGAKSLATLSLMNNKLTSVPDGTFKDCSALKSLDLSGNRLSSVPDFTGLSVLETLDISRNKLFELGAEEMRPLRSLTTLVMRSNLLDVISTSAFDANGQLTSVDMDNNQLTFDSAIRDSFGVYSPFHSCTNLQRLSFRNNSISEIPADWRNTLTKLERLDLRDNQMTIIDVVEFNFLCRNAEIDLRGNNVSLIDMWAFDAISSGNQPSNNVIKVDSGAINCTFCITHQLLKLLENQNAGKEQLFKLDMNVTGSCLSNYTSANFLCPVPDRFNCPKNCTCLINQETNSIHMNCSSPLVLPSNRSEQIYSVTIGELRLQGLSGNFSQSELKIKRLLLGNNRLTGVQSIPVNLTVLEVHGNQLSRLSDSVLARLNYTERITLANNPWTCDCDALEFMAFVQRRFDAVADLANVTCKDGRALAKLSADELCNNAQLAVAASVFIAIAGIILGALAALYYKFQHEIKVWLYAHNLLLWLVTEAEVDKDKRYDGFISYSHKDELFVAQTLVPGLEPPFKLCIHARDWNAGDWIPDQIARSVEESRRTIVVLSPNYLESVWGRMEFRAAHQQAMSEGRARVLVILLEDVGPLDKLDPELRAYLSMNTYVKWGEPWFWDKLHYAMPHRKLKGTARKGPRPLAIKINDKLEQLQHGI
;
A
#
# COMPACT_ATOMS: atom_id res chain seq x y z
N MET A 1 52.23 -20.83 -14.83
CA MET A 1 53.47 -20.19 -14.35
C MET A 1 53.80 -19.05 -15.28
N TRP A 2 53.92 -17.84 -14.76
CA TRP A 2 54.18 -16.60 -15.49
C TRP A 2 55.69 -16.34 -15.63
N GLY A 3 56.11 -15.78 -16.77
CA GLY A 3 57.41 -15.13 -17.03
C GLY A 3 58.33 -15.87 -18.04
N PRO A 4 59.14 -15.19 -18.89
CA PRO A 4 59.31 -13.75 -19.10
C PRO A 4 59.20 -13.30 -20.59
N TRP A 5 58.29 -12.36 -20.91
CA TRP A 5 58.24 -11.66 -22.21
C TRP A 5 58.44 -10.13 -22.02
N VAL A 6 59.45 -9.74 -21.23
CA VAL A 6 59.69 -8.31 -20.88
C VAL A 6 60.78 -7.64 -21.73
N LEU A 7 61.44 -8.32 -22.68
CA LEU A 7 62.65 -7.73 -23.32
C LEU A 7 62.67 -7.61 -24.84
N PHE A 8 61.55 -7.78 -25.56
CA PHE A 8 61.51 -7.55 -27.02
C PHE A 8 60.47 -6.51 -27.50
N GLY A 9 59.87 -5.74 -26.60
CA GLY A 9 58.86 -4.72 -26.95
C GLY A 9 59.40 -3.29 -27.17
N ALA A 10 60.69 -3.03 -26.94
CA ALA A 10 61.20 -1.66 -26.80
C ALA A 10 61.82 -1.03 -28.08
N LEU A 11 61.75 -1.68 -29.24
CA LEU A 11 62.44 -1.19 -30.45
C LEU A 11 61.58 -1.00 -31.71
N VAL A 12 60.25 -1.20 -31.63
CA VAL A 12 59.35 -0.96 -32.79
C VAL A 12 58.46 0.29 -32.61
N ALA A 13 58.42 0.88 -31.41
CA ALA A 13 57.57 2.03 -31.11
C ALA A 13 58.06 3.39 -31.70
N ALA A 14 59.18 3.43 -32.40
CA ALA A 14 59.79 4.68 -32.89
C ALA A 14 59.66 4.91 -34.41
N GLY A 15 58.98 4.03 -35.16
CA GLY A 15 58.91 4.11 -36.64
C GLY A 15 57.60 4.64 -37.25
N VAL A 16 56.46 4.62 -36.54
CA VAL A 16 55.14 4.86 -37.18
C VAL A 16 54.64 6.30 -36.97
N ALA A 17 55.54 7.26 -37.18
CA ALA A 17 55.19 8.67 -37.32
C ALA A 17 54.97 8.97 -38.80
N ALA A 18 53.70 9.16 -39.18
CA ALA A 18 53.21 9.50 -40.52
C ALA A 18 53.05 8.35 -41.52
N ALA A 19 52.14 7.39 -41.23
CA ALA A 19 51.42 6.75 -42.33
C ALA A 19 50.54 7.82 -42.99
N ALA A 20 50.85 8.20 -44.22
CA ALA A 20 50.03 9.13 -44.99
C ALA A 20 48.64 8.54 -45.17
N CYS A 21 47.59 9.34 -44.93
CA CYS A 21 46.22 8.90 -45.21
C CYS A 21 46.14 8.55 -46.70
N PRO A 22 45.67 7.34 -47.08
CA PRO A 22 45.57 6.96 -48.49
C PRO A 22 44.70 7.96 -49.26
N ALA A 23 45.03 8.20 -50.54
CA ALA A 23 44.17 8.98 -51.42
C ALA A 23 42.79 8.32 -51.48
N ASP A 24 41.72 9.13 -51.43
CA ASP A 24 40.30 8.71 -51.40
C ASP A 24 39.78 8.07 -50.10
N CYS A 25 40.51 8.20 -48.98
CA CYS A 25 40.05 7.75 -47.65
C CYS A 25 39.96 8.89 -46.62
N GLN A 26 39.05 8.76 -45.65
CA GLN A 26 38.95 9.63 -44.48
C GLN A 26 39.68 9.00 -43.30
N CYS A 27 40.68 9.69 -42.77
CA CYS A 27 41.41 9.23 -41.58
C CYS A 27 41.02 10.03 -40.34
N GLY A 28 40.62 9.32 -39.29
CA GLY A 28 40.20 9.88 -38.01
C GLY A 28 40.99 9.29 -36.84
N ARG A 29 40.97 9.99 -35.69
CA ARG A 29 41.53 9.50 -34.43
C ARG A 29 40.47 9.60 -33.34
N PHE A 30 40.20 8.49 -32.66
CA PHE A 30 39.26 8.48 -31.54
C PHE A 30 39.91 9.03 -30.26
N GLN A 31 39.08 9.47 -29.30
CA GLN A 31 39.55 9.94 -27.98
C GLN A 31 40.35 8.87 -27.22
N ASN A 32 40.13 7.59 -27.53
CA ASN A 32 40.81 6.45 -26.90
C ASN A 32 42.19 6.15 -27.51
N GLY A 33 42.63 6.90 -28.53
CA GLY A 33 43.94 6.73 -29.18
C GLY A 33 43.92 5.87 -30.44
N ASP A 34 42.85 5.09 -30.66
CA ASP A 34 42.61 4.29 -31.86
C ASP A 34 42.61 5.14 -33.13
N ARG A 35 43.15 4.58 -34.21
CA ARG A 35 43.18 5.22 -35.54
C ARG A 35 42.21 4.50 -36.45
N GLU A 36 41.37 5.27 -37.13
CA GLU A 36 40.41 4.77 -38.10
C GLU A 36 40.74 5.34 -39.48
N VAL A 37 40.70 4.47 -40.48
CA VAL A 37 40.80 4.84 -41.90
C VAL A 37 39.57 4.28 -42.59
N GLU A 38 38.69 5.17 -43.03
CA GLU A 38 37.44 4.84 -43.71
C GLU A 38 37.55 5.21 -45.19
N CYS A 39 37.59 4.21 -46.04
CA CYS A 39 37.58 4.32 -47.50
C CYS A 39 36.18 3.95 -48.04
N SER A 40 35.91 4.13 -49.32
CA SER A 40 34.57 3.93 -49.92
C SER A 40 33.95 2.55 -49.67
N LEU A 41 34.76 1.47 -49.64
CA LEU A 41 34.30 0.09 -49.46
C LEU A 41 35.01 -0.65 -48.32
N VAL A 42 35.98 -0.02 -47.66
CA VAL A 42 36.84 -0.65 -46.66
C VAL A 42 37.04 0.28 -45.47
N LYS A 43 36.85 -0.25 -44.27
CA LYS A 43 37.09 0.42 -43.00
C LYS A 43 38.16 -0.31 -42.23
N VAL A 44 39.19 0.42 -41.81
CA VAL A 44 40.36 -0.10 -41.11
C VAL A 44 40.46 0.55 -39.75
N ILE A 45 40.53 -0.27 -38.71
CA ILE A 45 40.62 0.17 -37.32
C ILE A 45 41.91 -0.41 -36.72
N LEU A 46 42.76 0.48 -36.25
CA LEU A 46 43.97 0.14 -35.50
C LEU A 46 43.70 0.34 -34.01
N LYS A 47 43.61 -0.77 -33.28
CA LYS A 47 43.42 -0.79 -31.83
C LYS A 47 44.76 -0.90 -31.12
N ASP A 48 44.98 -0.02 -30.14
CA ASP A 48 46.14 -0.04 -29.24
C ASP A 48 47.52 -0.10 -29.95
N GLY A 49 47.59 0.35 -31.20
CA GLY A 49 48.82 0.37 -32.03
C GLY A 49 49.34 -1.00 -32.49
N SER A 50 48.64 -2.11 -32.25
CA SER A 50 49.13 -3.45 -32.59
C SER A 50 48.09 -4.47 -33.05
N ASP A 51 46.79 -4.19 -32.86
CA ASP A 51 45.70 -5.03 -33.36
C ASP A 51 45.03 -4.34 -34.56
N LEU A 52 44.97 -5.05 -35.69
CA LEU A 52 44.38 -4.55 -36.94
C LEU A 52 43.02 -5.21 -37.15
N GLN A 53 41.97 -4.39 -37.27
CA GLN A 53 40.65 -4.83 -37.68
C GLN A 53 40.31 -4.22 -39.05
N VAL A 54 39.92 -5.04 -40.01
CA VAL A 54 39.51 -4.61 -41.35
C VAL A 54 38.08 -5.08 -41.57
N GLN A 55 37.20 -4.16 -41.92
CA GLN A 55 35.81 -4.40 -42.23
C GLN A 55 35.54 -3.98 -43.66
N CYS A 56 34.95 -4.86 -44.46
CA CYS A 56 34.64 -4.59 -45.85
C CYS A 56 33.14 -4.49 -46.08
N ALA A 57 32.75 -3.61 -47.01
CA ALA A 57 31.40 -3.57 -47.55
C ALA A 57 31.15 -4.83 -48.41
N GLU A 58 29.88 -5.19 -48.60
CA GLU A 58 29.53 -6.40 -49.35
C GLU A 58 30.10 -6.39 -50.77
N ALA A 59 30.17 -5.25 -51.45
CA ALA A 59 30.70 -5.15 -52.81
C ALA A 59 32.23 -5.19 -52.93
N ALA A 60 32.98 -5.20 -51.82
CA ALA A 60 34.44 -5.09 -51.85
C ALA A 60 35.12 -6.29 -52.53
N GLU A 61 36.08 -6.00 -53.41
CA GLU A 61 36.96 -6.94 -54.09
C GLU A 61 38.39 -6.86 -53.53
N GLN A 62 39.28 -7.74 -54.01
CA GLN A 62 40.66 -7.80 -53.55
C GLN A 62 41.45 -6.50 -53.84
N GLU A 63 41.08 -5.76 -54.88
CA GLU A 63 41.73 -4.50 -55.28
C GLU A 63 41.40 -3.34 -54.32
N ASP A 64 40.21 -3.36 -53.70
CA ASP A 64 39.75 -2.34 -52.75
C ASP A 64 40.55 -2.36 -51.42
N LEU A 65 41.31 -3.43 -51.17
CA LEU A 65 42.21 -3.58 -50.03
C LEU A 65 43.60 -2.95 -50.27
N SER A 66 43.85 -2.39 -51.46
CA SER A 66 45.09 -1.69 -51.80
C SER A 66 45.49 -0.54 -50.85
N PRO A 67 44.56 0.22 -50.21
CA PRO A 67 44.90 1.26 -49.23
C PRO A 67 45.65 0.73 -48.00
N LEU A 68 45.57 -0.58 -47.71
CA LEU A 68 46.34 -1.20 -46.62
C LEU A 68 47.85 -1.20 -46.88
N ARG A 69 48.30 -1.14 -48.15
CA ARG A 69 49.73 -1.16 -48.50
C ARG A 69 50.50 0.03 -47.94
N SER A 70 49.86 1.19 -47.82
CA SER A 70 50.53 2.43 -47.40
C SER A 70 50.62 2.60 -45.89
N LEU A 71 50.05 1.68 -45.10
CA LEU A 71 49.92 1.89 -43.66
C LEU A 71 51.16 1.46 -42.84
N GLU A 72 52.19 0.82 -43.43
CA GLU A 72 53.44 0.37 -42.76
C GLU A 72 53.24 -0.21 -41.34
N ILE A 73 52.24 -1.08 -41.18
CA ILE A 73 51.85 -1.67 -39.88
C ILE A 73 52.44 -3.07 -39.76
N ALA A 74 52.92 -3.41 -38.56
CA ALA A 74 53.28 -4.77 -38.17
C ALA A 74 52.38 -5.24 -37.00
N PRO A 75 51.11 -5.57 -37.23
CA PRO A 75 50.20 -5.93 -36.16
C PRO A 75 50.48 -7.35 -35.65
N ALA A 76 50.27 -7.56 -34.35
CA ALA A 76 50.35 -8.89 -33.75
C ALA A 76 49.10 -9.72 -34.06
N ARG A 77 47.93 -9.06 -34.22
CA ARG A 77 46.66 -9.70 -34.53
C ARG A 77 45.94 -9.00 -35.66
N VAL A 78 45.32 -9.79 -36.53
CA VAL A 78 44.53 -9.31 -37.66
C VAL A 78 43.14 -9.93 -37.59
N LEU A 79 42.11 -9.09 -37.62
CA LEU A 79 40.71 -9.47 -37.72
C LEU A 79 40.15 -8.94 -39.05
N LEU A 80 39.70 -9.84 -39.91
CA LEU A 80 39.00 -9.52 -41.15
C LEU A 80 37.51 -9.80 -40.97
N GLN A 81 36.66 -8.80 -41.22
CA GLN A 81 35.21 -8.94 -41.16
C GLN A 81 34.62 -8.60 -42.52
N PHE A 82 33.90 -9.57 -43.09
CA PHE A 82 33.25 -9.45 -44.40
C PHE A 82 34.22 -9.16 -45.57
N CYS A 83 35.53 -9.30 -45.36
CA CYS A 83 36.57 -9.04 -46.36
C CYS A 83 37.04 -10.34 -47.01
N PRO A 84 37.21 -10.42 -48.36
CA PRO A 84 37.91 -11.54 -49.01
C PRO A 84 39.26 -11.78 -48.32
N LEU A 85 39.77 -13.02 -48.18
CA LEU A 85 41.13 -13.27 -47.65
C LEU A 85 42.10 -12.83 -48.75
N PRO A 86 42.73 -11.64 -48.72
CA PRO A 86 43.68 -11.29 -49.77
C PRO A 86 44.99 -12.04 -49.50
N VAL A 87 45.96 -11.92 -50.40
CA VAL A 87 47.37 -12.15 -50.07
C VAL A 87 47.84 -11.01 -49.15
N LEU A 88 47.38 -10.99 -47.90
CA LEU A 88 47.69 -9.96 -46.90
C LEU A 88 49.20 -9.79 -46.73
N SER A 89 49.98 -10.85 -46.90
CA SER A 89 51.44 -10.80 -46.86
C SER A 89 52.09 -9.91 -47.92
N LYS A 90 51.39 -9.59 -49.01
CA LYS A 90 51.81 -8.58 -49.99
C LYS A 90 51.38 -7.17 -49.61
N LEU A 91 50.49 -7.02 -48.63
CA LEU A 91 49.88 -5.75 -48.21
C LEU A 91 50.45 -5.24 -46.88
N MET A 92 51.12 -6.08 -46.09
CA MET A 92 51.65 -5.75 -44.77
C MET A 92 52.84 -6.65 -44.40
N ASN A 93 53.55 -6.32 -43.31
CA ASN A 93 54.58 -7.20 -42.75
C ASN A 93 53.96 -8.40 -42.00
N ALA A 94 53.40 -9.34 -42.76
CA ALA A 94 52.71 -10.53 -42.24
C ALA A 94 53.62 -11.48 -41.45
N SER A 95 54.95 -11.35 -41.57
CA SER A 95 55.92 -12.22 -40.89
C SER A 95 55.86 -12.14 -39.35
N GLN A 96 55.26 -11.08 -38.80
CA GLN A 96 55.11 -10.86 -37.35
C GLN A 96 53.71 -11.16 -36.82
N VAL A 97 52.73 -11.42 -37.70
CA VAL A 97 51.34 -11.65 -37.29
C VAL A 97 51.24 -13.00 -36.59
N ALA A 98 50.81 -12.98 -35.33
CA ALA A 98 50.68 -14.17 -34.49
C ALA A 98 49.26 -14.76 -34.52
N SER A 99 48.23 -13.95 -34.79
CA SER A 99 46.84 -14.37 -34.86
C SER A 99 46.12 -13.75 -36.05
N LEU A 100 45.47 -14.59 -36.87
CA LEU A 100 44.63 -14.16 -37.98
C LEU A 100 43.23 -14.75 -37.78
N VAL A 101 42.24 -13.89 -37.72
CA VAL A 101 40.82 -14.25 -37.64
C VAL A 101 40.14 -13.64 -38.85
N ALA A 102 39.44 -14.45 -39.61
CA ALA A 102 38.63 -14.00 -40.72
C ALA A 102 37.21 -14.54 -40.56
N GLU A 103 36.24 -13.62 -40.59
CA GLU A 103 34.81 -13.88 -40.42
C GLU A 103 34.08 -13.33 -41.65
N TYR A 104 33.38 -14.19 -42.39
CA TYR A 104 32.73 -13.80 -43.64
C TYR A 104 31.21 -13.87 -43.53
N ALA A 105 30.52 -12.97 -44.23
CA ALA A 105 29.08 -13.07 -44.44
C ALA A 105 28.83 -13.67 -45.83
N GLN A 106 28.34 -14.90 -45.86
CA GLN A 106 27.55 -15.48 -46.96
C GLN A 106 28.19 -15.61 -48.36
N ARG A 107 29.45 -15.22 -48.57
CA ARG A 107 30.18 -15.43 -49.82
C ARG A 107 30.86 -16.80 -49.86
N THR A 108 30.87 -17.44 -51.03
CA THR A 108 31.71 -18.62 -51.28
C THR A 108 33.08 -18.12 -51.72
N PHE A 109 34.13 -18.50 -51.00
CA PHE A 109 35.50 -18.08 -51.29
C PHE A 109 36.36 -19.28 -51.69
N LEU A 110 37.02 -19.20 -52.84
CA LEU A 110 37.98 -20.22 -53.27
C LEU A 110 39.33 -19.89 -52.65
N LEU A 111 39.73 -20.66 -51.63
CA LEU A 111 41.06 -20.55 -51.05
C LEU A 111 42.10 -21.08 -52.05
N THR A 112 43.28 -20.45 -52.10
CA THR A 112 44.42 -20.89 -52.91
C THR A 112 45.66 -21.01 -52.02
N PRO A 113 46.65 -21.87 -52.36
CA PRO A 113 47.83 -22.09 -51.52
C PRO A 113 48.63 -20.83 -51.17
N GLY A 114 48.59 -19.81 -52.04
CA GLY A 114 49.33 -18.55 -51.84
C GLY A 114 48.72 -17.56 -50.85
N HIS A 115 47.48 -17.78 -50.37
CA HIS A 115 46.80 -16.78 -49.53
C HIS A 115 47.43 -16.61 -48.13
N LEU A 116 48.07 -17.65 -47.60
CA LEU A 116 48.72 -17.65 -46.27
C LEU A 116 50.25 -17.63 -46.35
N GLU A 117 50.81 -17.46 -47.55
CA GLU A 117 52.25 -17.29 -47.75
C GLU A 117 52.75 -16.06 -46.97
N GLY A 118 53.91 -16.13 -46.31
CA GLY A 118 54.48 -15.01 -45.54
C GLY A 118 54.05 -14.91 -44.07
N PHE A 119 53.01 -15.61 -43.62
CA PHE A 119 52.55 -15.65 -42.23
C PHE A 119 53.36 -16.62 -41.33
N SER A 120 54.69 -16.53 -41.37
CA SER A 120 55.57 -17.52 -40.71
C SER A 120 55.51 -17.54 -39.17
N ALA A 121 55.02 -16.47 -38.53
CA ALA A 121 54.87 -16.39 -37.07
C ALA A 121 53.49 -16.78 -36.56
N LEU A 122 52.56 -17.19 -37.45
CA LEU A 122 51.18 -17.44 -37.09
C LEU A 122 51.08 -18.63 -36.12
N THR A 123 50.44 -18.38 -34.97
CA THR A 123 50.17 -19.38 -33.93
C THR A 123 48.67 -19.69 -33.83
N ARG A 124 47.81 -18.77 -34.26
CA ARG A 124 46.36 -18.94 -34.33
C ARG A 124 45.80 -18.53 -35.68
N LEU A 125 45.02 -19.41 -36.29
CA LEU A 125 44.27 -19.16 -37.51
C LEU A 125 42.80 -19.53 -37.31
N GLN A 126 41.90 -18.60 -37.59
CA GLN A 126 40.46 -18.84 -37.58
C GLN A 126 39.84 -18.42 -38.90
N LEU A 127 39.23 -19.38 -39.60
CA LEU A 127 38.46 -19.21 -40.83
C LEU A 127 37.10 -19.88 -40.62
N SER A 128 36.11 -19.16 -40.10
CA SER A 128 34.83 -19.74 -39.66
C SER A 128 33.65 -18.98 -40.20
N SER A 129 32.58 -19.69 -40.60
CA SER A 129 31.35 -19.15 -41.21
C SER A 129 31.41 -18.88 -42.72
N ASP A 130 32.32 -19.53 -43.44
CA ASP A 130 32.77 -19.05 -44.76
C ASP A 130 32.29 -19.92 -45.92
N ARG A 131 31.38 -20.87 -45.63
CA ARG A 131 30.91 -21.89 -46.58
C ARG A 131 32.07 -22.60 -47.30
N ILE A 132 33.26 -22.67 -46.68
CA ILE A 132 34.45 -23.27 -47.29
C ILE A 132 34.16 -24.74 -47.52
N THR A 133 34.23 -25.17 -48.78
CA THR A 133 33.94 -26.56 -49.18
C THR A 133 35.17 -27.45 -49.12
N GLU A 134 36.35 -26.88 -49.35
CA GLU A 134 37.64 -27.57 -49.34
C GLU A 134 38.78 -26.62 -48.93
N LEU A 135 39.82 -27.19 -48.33
CA LEU A 135 41.09 -26.51 -48.12
C LEU A 135 42.09 -27.10 -49.12
N PRO A 136 42.69 -26.28 -50.01
CA PRO A 136 43.65 -26.79 -50.99
C PRO A 136 44.94 -27.24 -50.31
N GLU A 137 45.55 -28.30 -50.85
CA GLU A 137 46.89 -28.76 -50.47
C GLU A 137 47.92 -27.62 -50.59
N GLY A 138 48.80 -27.48 -49.60
CA GLY A 138 49.82 -26.44 -49.55
C GLY A 138 49.39 -25.12 -48.91
N LEU A 139 48.10 -24.90 -48.63
CA LEU A 139 47.63 -23.67 -47.96
C LEU A 139 48.21 -23.50 -46.55
N LEU A 140 48.30 -24.60 -45.79
CA LEU A 140 48.74 -24.58 -44.40
C LEU A 140 50.24 -24.90 -44.25
N ALA A 141 50.88 -25.44 -45.29
CA ALA A 141 52.31 -25.80 -45.30
C ALA A 141 53.28 -24.69 -44.82
N PRO A 142 53.05 -23.38 -45.09
CA PRO A 142 53.92 -22.32 -44.58
C PRO A 142 53.87 -22.13 -43.05
N LEU A 143 52.80 -22.58 -42.39
CA LEU A 143 52.44 -22.22 -41.01
C LEU A 143 53.04 -23.18 -39.97
N LYS A 144 54.36 -23.33 -39.96
CA LYS A 144 55.09 -24.28 -39.09
C LYS A 144 54.98 -24.03 -37.58
N ARG A 145 54.45 -22.88 -37.18
CA ARG A 145 54.25 -22.47 -35.77
C ARG A 145 52.78 -22.50 -35.34
N LEU A 146 51.88 -22.93 -36.22
CA LEU A 146 50.45 -22.90 -35.95
C LEU A 146 50.10 -23.86 -34.81
N GLN A 147 49.49 -23.33 -33.76
CA GLN A 147 49.09 -24.09 -32.57
C GLN A 147 47.57 -24.26 -32.48
N SER A 148 46.80 -23.30 -32.98
CA SER A 148 45.33 -23.30 -32.92
C SER A 148 44.77 -23.03 -34.31
N LEU A 149 43.96 -23.97 -34.81
CA LEU A 149 43.28 -23.88 -36.11
C LEU A 149 41.78 -24.06 -35.92
N HIS A 150 41.02 -23.01 -36.24
CA HIS A 150 39.56 -22.97 -36.11
C HIS A 150 38.90 -22.86 -37.47
N LEU A 151 38.13 -23.87 -37.84
CA LEU A 151 37.47 -24.02 -39.13
C LEU A 151 35.98 -24.34 -38.98
N ARG A 152 35.36 -23.94 -37.87
CA ARG A 152 33.96 -24.26 -37.58
C ARG A 152 32.98 -23.58 -38.54
N ASP A 153 31.79 -24.15 -38.63
CA ASP A 153 30.65 -23.59 -39.39
C ASP A 153 30.99 -23.40 -40.89
N ASN A 154 31.64 -24.41 -41.48
CA ASN A 154 32.00 -24.48 -42.89
C ASN A 154 31.32 -25.69 -43.56
N GLN A 155 31.71 -26.02 -44.79
CA GLN A 155 31.17 -27.15 -45.57
C GLN A 155 32.26 -28.16 -45.94
N LEU A 156 33.31 -28.25 -45.12
CA LEU A 156 34.47 -29.11 -45.38
C LEU A 156 34.07 -30.58 -45.42
N ARG A 157 34.41 -31.27 -46.51
CA ARG A 157 34.17 -32.71 -46.66
C ARG A 157 35.37 -33.57 -46.29
N ALA A 158 36.57 -33.00 -46.41
CA ALA A 158 37.85 -33.61 -46.08
C ALA A 158 38.84 -32.53 -45.61
N LEU A 159 39.93 -32.96 -44.98
CA LEU A 159 41.07 -32.13 -44.61
C LEU A 159 42.26 -32.48 -45.51
N PRO A 160 43.16 -31.51 -45.78
CA PRO A 160 44.35 -31.78 -46.58
C PRO A 160 45.35 -32.64 -45.79
N ALA A 161 46.25 -33.32 -46.49
CA ALA A 161 47.23 -34.21 -45.88
C ALA A 161 48.33 -33.46 -45.12
N ASP A 162 48.55 -32.19 -45.43
CA ASP A 162 49.65 -31.34 -44.95
C ASP A 162 49.31 -30.51 -43.69
N LEU A 163 48.39 -30.97 -42.84
CA LEU A 163 48.08 -30.30 -41.57
C LEU A 163 49.33 -30.10 -40.69
N PRO A 164 49.57 -28.90 -40.12
CA PRO A 164 50.77 -28.66 -39.31
C PRO A 164 50.85 -29.55 -38.06
N GLU A 165 51.94 -30.30 -37.92
CA GLU A 165 52.17 -31.16 -36.73
C GLU A 165 52.35 -30.36 -35.42
N SER A 166 52.54 -29.04 -35.51
CA SER A 166 52.63 -28.10 -34.38
C SER A 166 51.28 -27.85 -33.68
N LEU A 167 50.17 -28.30 -34.26
CA LEU A 167 48.83 -28.06 -33.74
C LEU A 167 48.62 -28.67 -32.34
N VAL A 168 48.04 -27.85 -31.47
CA VAL A 168 47.64 -28.17 -30.10
C VAL A 168 46.11 -28.18 -29.97
N GLU A 169 45.42 -27.34 -30.73
CA GLU A 169 43.97 -27.22 -30.77
C GLU A 169 43.46 -27.19 -32.20
N LEU A 170 42.47 -28.03 -32.48
CA LEU A 170 41.83 -28.15 -33.79
C LEU A 170 40.31 -28.16 -33.63
N GLU A 171 39.66 -27.10 -34.13
CA GLU A 171 38.22 -26.90 -34.08
C GLU A 171 37.62 -27.05 -35.48
N LEU A 172 36.83 -28.10 -35.68
CA LEU A 172 36.25 -28.50 -36.96
C LEU A 172 34.73 -28.66 -36.88
N GLY A 173 34.10 -28.11 -35.84
CA GLY A 173 32.67 -28.23 -35.59
C GLY A 173 31.78 -27.73 -36.73
N SER A 174 30.56 -28.27 -36.86
CA SER A 174 29.62 -27.89 -37.92
C SER A 174 30.25 -27.94 -39.33
N ASN A 175 30.71 -29.11 -39.75
CA ASN A 175 31.25 -29.35 -41.09
C ASN A 175 30.61 -30.62 -41.70
N LEU A 176 31.15 -31.11 -42.82
CA LEU A 176 30.68 -32.29 -43.53
C LEU A 176 31.72 -33.43 -43.54
N LEU A 177 32.66 -33.43 -42.59
CA LEU A 177 33.76 -34.39 -42.52
C LEU A 177 33.22 -35.80 -42.27
N THR A 178 33.74 -36.77 -43.02
CA THR A 178 33.35 -38.19 -42.88
C THR A 178 34.35 -39.02 -42.08
N GLN A 179 35.56 -38.50 -41.88
CA GLN A 179 36.66 -39.14 -41.16
C GLN A 179 37.39 -38.11 -40.29
N PRO A 180 37.97 -38.53 -39.14
CA PRO A 180 38.87 -37.69 -38.36
C PRO A 180 40.22 -37.47 -39.10
N PRO A 181 41.03 -36.46 -38.69
CA PRO A 181 42.40 -36.31 -39.19
C PRO A 181 43.27 -37.53 -38.84
N ALA A 182 44.33 -37.78 -39.61
CA ALA A 182 45.14 -38.98 -39.47
C ALA A 182 46.14 -38.94 -38.29
N LYS A 183 46.99 -37.90 -38.20
CA LYS A 183 48.06 -37.83 -37.19
C LYS A 183 48.42 -36.40 -36.81
N LEU A 184 48.32 -36.07 -35.52
CA LEU A 184 48.74 -34.77 -34.96
C LEU A 184 49.32 -35.00 -33.56
N PRO A 185 50.66 -35.20 -33.44
CA PRO A 185 51.28 -35.74 -32.23
C PRO A 185 51.25 -34.80 -31.02
N LEU A 186 51.13 -33.49 -31.25
CA LEU A 186 51.08 -32.46 -30.20
C LEU A 186 49.65 -32.05 -29.83
N LEU A 187 48.64 -32.59 -30.51
CA LEU A 187 47.25 -32.17 -30.33
C LEU A 187 46.74 -32.52 -28.93
N ARG A 188 46.10 -31.55 -28.29
CA ARG A 188 45.48 -31.66 -26.95
C ARG A 188 43.97 -31.51 -27.00
N SER A 189 43.43 -30.78 -27.96
CA SER A 189 41.98 -30.60 -28.15
C SER A 189 41.59 -30.86 -29.60
N LEU A 190 40.64 -31.77 -29.80
CA LEU A 190 40.06 -32.08 -31.10
C LEU A 190 38.53 -32.00 -31.02
N ASN A 191 37.96 -31.00 -31.70
CA ASN A 191 36.53 -30.77 -31.76
C ASN A 191 36.01 -31.10 -33.16
N LEU A 192 35.19 -32.14 -33.27
CA LEU A 192 34.59 -32.68 -34.48
C LEU A 192 33.05 -32.66 -34.40
N TRP A 193 32.47 -31.85 -33.51
CA TRP A 193 31.03 -31.85 -33.27
C TRP A 193 30.23 -31.47 -34.53
N LYS A 194 29.03 -32.02 -34.70
CA LYS A 194 28.15 -31.80 -35.88
C LYS A 194 28.87 -32.00 -37.23
N ASN A 195 29.55 -33.13 -37.38
CA ASN A 195 30.10 -33.61 -38.66
C ASN A 195 29.33 -34.85 -39.16
N ARG A 196 29.93 -35.65 -40.06
CA ARG A 196 29.37 -36.89 -40.61
C ARG A 196 30.28 -38.09 -40.36
N VAL A 197 31.03 -38.08 -39.26
CA VAL A 197 31.94 -39.18 -38.88
C VAL A 197 31.12 -40.37 -38.38
N SER A 198 30.79 -41.30 -39.29
CA SER A 198 29.86 -42.39 -39.01
C SER A 198 30.42 -43.48 -38.08
N ALA A 199 31.74 -43.60 -37.98
CA ALA A 199 32.45 -44.53 -37.11
C ALA A 199 33.81 -43.95 -36.70
N LEU A 200 34.28 -44.27 -35.49
CA LEU A 200 35.62 -43.92 -35.03
C LEU A 200 36.57 -45.14 -35.13
N PRO A 201 37.64 -45.05 -35.94
CA PRO A 201 38.74 -46.00 -35.91
C PRO A 201 39.66 -45.77 -34.69
N PRO A 202 40.64 -46.65 -34.43
CA PRO A 202 41.70 -46.42 -33.44
C PRO A 202 42.43 -45.09 -33.69
N LEU A 203 42.43 -44.21 -32.69
CA LEU A 203 43.03 -42.87 -32.78
C LEU A 203 44.52 -42.88 -32.38
N GLU A 204 45.35 -43.64 -33.09
CA GLU A 204 46.79 -43.84 -32.78
C GLU A 204 47.64 -42.55 -32.88
N GLY A 205 47.22 -41.58 -33.68
CA GLY A 205 47.99 -40.37 -34.00
C GLY A 205 47.96 -39.25 -32.95
N PHE A 206 47.34 -39.45 -31.77
CA PHE A 206 47.03 -38.37 -30.81
C PHE A 206 47.43 -38.67 -29.35
N PRO A 207 48.71 -38.98 -29.07
CA PRO A 207 49.15 -39.42 -27.74
C PRO A 207 49.00 -38.38 -26.62
N ARG A 208 48.83 -37.10 -26.96
CA ARG A 208 48.70 -35.97 -26.03
C ARG A 208 47.27 -35.43 -25.91
N LEU A 209 46.29 -36.08 -26.55
CA LEU A 209 44.93 -35.61 -26.58
C LEU A 209 44.31 -35.61 -25.19
N VAL A 210 43.78 -34.46 -24.78
CA VAL A 210 43.15 -34.21 -23.48
C VAL A 210 41.63 -34.10 -23.62
N SER A 211 41.15 -33.50 -24.71
CA SER A 211 39.73 -33.29 -24.99
C SER A 211 39.38 -33.80 -26.38
N LEU A 212 38.34 -34.62 -26.46
CA LEU A 212 37.77 -35.11 -27.71
C LEU A 212 36.26 -34.88 -27.72
N ASP A 213 35.78 -34.05 -28.64
CA ASP A 213 34.35 -33.87 -28.90
C ASP A 213 34.00 -34.42 -30.28
N VAL A 214 33.17 -35.46 -30.31
CA VAL A 214 32.65 -36.09 -31.54
C VAL A 214 31.12 -36.09 -31.54
N SER A 215 30.52 -35.14 -30.82
CA SER A 215 29.08 -35.06 -30.68
C SER A 215 28.38 -34.74 -32.01
N GLY A 216 27.13 -35.18 -32.20
CA GLY A 216 26.36 -34.76 -33.38
C GLY A 216 26.84 -35.36 -34.71
N ASN A 217 27.59 -36.46 -34.71
CA ASN A 217 28.12 -37.10 -35.92
C ASN A 217 27.20 -38.17 -36.52
N GLY A 218 26.08 -38.48 -35.87
CA GLY A 218 25.17 -39.55 -36.29
C GLY A 218 25.78 -40.95 -36.17
N MET A 219 26.81 -41.10 -35.34
CA MET A 219 27.58 -42.33 -35.17
C MET A 219 26.73 -43.44 -34.55
N VAL A 220 26.82 -44.65 -35.10
CA VAL A 220 26.03 -45.81 -34.64
C VAL A 220 26.87 -46.77 -33.79
N SER A 221 28.18 -46.80 -34.02
CA SER A 221 29.13 -47.65 -33.28
C SER A 221 30.51 -46.99 -33.22
N VAL A 222 31.32 -47.45 -32.26
CA VAL A 222 32.76 -47.15 -32.15
C VAL A 222 33.54 -48.46 -32.18
N ALA A 223 34.79 -48.43 -32.65
CA ALA A 223 35.68 -49.58 -32.50
C ALA A 223 36.00 -49.84 -31.01
N ALA A 224 36.24 -51.10 -30.62
CA ALA A 224 36.50 -51.47 -29.23
C ALA A 224 37.79 -50.84 -28.66
N ASP A 225 38.74 -50.55 -29.54
CA ASP A 225 40.04 -49.95 -29.30
C ASP A 225 40.13 -48.49 -29.76
N ALA A 226 39.01 -47.85 -30.08
CA ALA A 226 38.96 -46.46 -30.58
C ALA A 226 39.76 -45.47 -29.71
N PHE A 227 39.75 -45.66 -28.38
CA PHE A 227 40.41 -44.80 -27.40
C PHE A 227 41.65 -45.44 -26.75
N ALA A 228 42.13 -46.59 -27.26
CA ALA A 228 43.23 -47.34 -26.67
C ALA A 228 44.54 -46.52 -26.56
N HIS A 229 44.76 -45.61 -27.50
CA HIS A 229 45.99 -44.82 -27.64
C HIS A 229 45.88 -43.38 -27.12
N LEU A 230 44.88 -43.09 -26.27
CA LEU A 230 44.64 -41.74 -25.72
C LEU A 230 44.90 -41.67 -24.21
N PRO A 231 46.13 -41.89 -23.72
CA PRO A 231 46.43 -41.99 -22.28
C PRO A 231 46.25 -40.68 -21.52
N ALA A 232 46.25 -39.53 -22.22
CA ALA A 232 46.08 -38.21 -21.64
C ALA A 232 44.62 -37.71 -21.63
N LEU A 233 43.68 -38.49 -22.16
CA LEU A 233 42.29 -38.06 -22.36
C LEU A 233 41.60 -37.81 -21.00
N LYS A 234 41.01 -36.63 -20.87
CA LYS A 234 40.28 -36.16 -19.68
C LYS A 234 38.81 -35.89 -19.97
N LEU A 235 38.49 -35.37 -21.15
CA LEU A 235 37.12 -35.06 -21.55
C LEU A 235 36.77 -35.83 -22.83
N LEU A 236 35.67 -36.59 -22.78
CA LEU A 236 35.11 -37.28 -23.92
C LEU A 236 33.64 -36.92 -24.09
N ASN A 237 33.30 -36.31 -25.22
CA ASN A 237 31.92 -35.98 -25.57
C ASN A 237 31.44 -36.81 -26.77
N LEU A 238 30.49 -37.70 -26.51
CA LEU A 238 29.85 -38.62 -27.45
C LEU A 238 28.37 -38.26 -27.71
N SER A 239 27.90 -37.12 -27.19
CA SER A 239 26.50 -36.70 -27.21
C SER A 239 25.92 -36.57 -28.63
N ASN A 240 24.61 -36.53 -28.80
CA ASN A 240 23.94 -36.31 -30.09
C ASN A 240 24.34 -37.33 -31.20
N ASN A 241 24.70 -38.55 -30.81
CA ASN A 241 24.96 -39.66 -31.73
C ASN A 241 23.78 -40.65 -31.72
N ARG A 242 23.93 -41.80 -32.38
CA ARG A 242 22.86 -42.81 -32.60
C ARG A 242 23.24 -44.19 -32.07
N PHE A 243 24.01 -44.23 -30.98
CA PHE A 243 24.46 -45.48 -30.37
C PHE A 243 23.27 -46.28 -29.82
N ARG A 244 23.20 -47.56 -30.20
CA ARG A 244 22.31 -48.53 -29.53
C ARG A 244 23.01 -49.25 -28.38
N ALA A 245 24.31 -49.49 -28.54
CA ALA A 245 25.18 -50.06 -27.53
C ALA A 245 26.63 -49.61 -27.77
N LEU A 246 27.46 -49.73 -26.74
CA LEU A 246 28.91 -49.52 -26.84
C LEU A 246 29.66 -50.85 -26.63
N PRO A 247 30.82 -51.04 -27.26
CA PRO A 247 31.59 -52.27 -27.11
C PRO A 247 32.12 -52.42 -25.67
N PRO A 248 32.19 -53.65 -25.13
CA PRO A 248 32.78 -53.91 -23.82
C PRO A 248 34.21 -53.41 -23.71
N GLY A 249 34.55 -52.76 -22.60
CA GLY A 249 35.91 -52.29 -22.33
C GLY A 249 36.39 -51.09 -23.15
N VAL A 250 35.51 -50.42 -23.92
CA VAL A 250 35.89 -49.29 -24.79
C VAL A 250 36.57 -48.12 -24.06
N LEU A 251 36.28 -47.94 -22.77
CA LEU A 251 36.89 -46.90 -21.93
C LEU A 251 38.00 -47.43 -21.01
N ARG A 252 38.34 -48.73 -21.07
CA ARG A 252 39.21 -49.37 -20.08
C ARG A 252 40.62 -48.75 -20.00
N THR A 253 41.13 -48.23 -21.11
CA THR A 253 42.48 -47.66 -21.24
C THR A 253 42.58 -46.19 -20.83
N VAL A 254 41.48 -45.43 -20.85
CA VAL A 254 41.46 -43.98 -20.58
C VAL A 254 41.35 -43.68 -19.08
N LYS A 255 42.34 -44.14 -18.30
CA LYS A 255 42.33 -44.04 -16.82
C LYS A 255 42.33 -42.61 -16.27
N ASN A 256 42.75 -41.63 -17.08
CA ASN A 256 42.77 -40.22 -16.74
C ASN A 256 41.48 -39.47 -17.08
N LEU A 257 40.45 -40.18 -17.59
CA LEU A 257 39.18 -39.58 -17.95
C LEU A 257 38.52 -38.97 -16.71
N THR A 258 38.26 -37.67 -16.75
CA THR A 258 37.60 -36.92 -15.69
C THR A 258 36.13 -36.65 -15.99
N GLU A 259 35.78 -36.55 -17.28
CA GLU A 259 34.44 -36.18 -17.72
C GLU A 259 33.98 -36.96 -18.95
N LEU A 260 32.81 -37.59 -18.85
CA LEU A 260 32.13 -38.28 -19.94
C LEU A 260 30.76 -37.66 -20.18
N ARG A 261 30.48 -37.29 -21.43
CA ARG A 261 29.16 -36.81 -21.88
C ARG A 261 28.60 -37.70 -22.96
N MET A 262 27.40 -38.24 -22.73
CA MET A 262 26.65 -39.07 -23.66
C MET A 262 25.17 -38.64 -23.65
N ASN A 263 24.93 -37.36 -23.91
CA ASN A 263 23.60 -36.76 -23.85
C ASN A 263 22.91 -36.83 -25.22
N ASP A 264 21.58 -36.80 -25.21
CA ASP A 264 20.77 -36.70 -26.42
C ASP A 264 21.11 -37.79 -27.46
N ILE A 265 21.37 -39.03 -26.99
CA ILE A 265 21.60 -40.16 -27.90
C ILE A 265 20.28 -40.49 -28.60
N ASN A 266 20.22 -40.17 -29.89
CA ASN A 266 19.05 -40.35 -30.74
C ASN A 266 18.95 -41.81 -31.21
N ALA A 267 18.69 -42.69 -30.27
CA ALA A 267 18.40 -44.10 -30.47
C ALA A 267 17.07 -44.48 -29.82
N THR A 268 16.48 -45.58 -30.26
CA THR A 268 15.25 -46.12 -29.64
C THR A 268 15.50 -46.58 -28.21
N GLU A 269 16.69 -47.11 -27.97
CA GLU A 269 17.20 -47.66 -26.71
C GLU A 269 18.73 -47.60 -26.72
N LEU A 270 19.31 -47.25 -25.57
CA LEU A 270 20.75 -47.34 -25.31
C LEU A 270 21.01 -48.40 -24.24
N ARG A 271 21.97 -49.29 -24.49
CA ARG A 271 22.47 -50.29 -23.53
C ARG A 271 23.95 -50.06 -23.23
N LEU A 272 24.29 -50.02 -21.95
CA LEU A 272 25.68 -49.93 -21.49
C LEU A 272 26.23 -51.35 -21.26
N PRO A 273 27.48 -51.63 -21.69
CA PRO A 273 28.11 -52.93 -21.43
C PRO A 273 28.48 -53.08 -19.93
N THR A 274 28.70 -54.32 -19.48
CA THR A 274 29.20 -54.59 -18.12
C THR A 274 30.54 -53.90 -17.89
N GLY A 275 30.71 -53.32 -16.71
CA GLY A 275 31.91 -52.59 -16.32
C GLY A 275 32.19 -51.34 -17.18
N PHE A 276 31.16 -50.73 -17.78
CA PHE A 276 31.33 -49.61 -18.73
C PHE A 276 32.18 -48.45 -18.17
N LEU A 277 31.96 -48.06 -16.91
CA LEU A 277 32.72 -47.00 -16.22
C LEU A 277 33.55 -47.56 -15.05
N ALA A 278 33.71 -48.89 -14.99
CA ALA A 278 34.47 -49.53 -13.94
C ALA A 278 35.97 -49.21 -14.05
N ASP A 279 36.64 -49.13 -12.90
CA ASP A 279 38.08 -48.87 -12.79
C ASP A 279 38.55 -47.56 -13.46
N LEU A 280 37.73 -46.52 -13.46
CA LEU A 280 38.12 -45.17 -13.90
C LEU A 280 38.37 -44.26 -12.68
N PRO A 281 39.59 -44.28 -12.10
CA PRO A 281 39.86 -43.67 -10.79
C PRO A 281 39.82 -42.14 -10.81
N SER A 282 39.97 -41.50 -11.98
CA SER A 282 39.93 -40.04 -12.13
C SER A 282 38.56 -39.51 -12.58
N LEU A 283 37.56 -40.38 -12.77
CA LEU A 283 36.26 -39.96 -13.29
C LEU A 283 35.51 -39.15 -12.23
N GLU A 284 35.20 -37.90 -12.55
CA GLU A 284 34.55 -36.95 -11.63
C GLU A 284 33.11 -36.64 -12.08
N ARG A 285 32.87 -36.55 -13.39
CA ARG A 285 31.58 -36.11 -13.95
C ARG A 285 31.10 -37.04 -15.05
N VAL A 286 29.89 -37.56 -14.89
CA VAL A 286 29.23 -38.40 -15.89
C VAL A 286 27.84 -37.82 -16.17
N SER A 287 27.55 -37.57 -17.44
CA SER A 287 26.25 -37.09 -17.90
C SER A 287 25.79 -38.00 -19.05
N ILE A 288 24.71 -38.73 -18.83
CA ILE A 288 24.04 -39.58 -19.82
C ILE A 288 22.55 -39.21 -19.79
N GLU A 289 22.20 -38.11 -20.42
CA GLU A 289 20.85 -37.52 -20.32
C GLU A 289 20.06 -37.65 -21.62
N ARG A 290 18.75 -37.82 -21.55
CA ARG A 290 17.88 -37.85 -22.76
C ARG A 290 18.36 -38.89 -23.80
N SER A 291 18.86 -40.02 -23.32
CA SER A 291 19.57 -41.03 -24.14
C SER A 291 18.84 -42.36 -24.23
N ALA A 292 17.57 -42.40 -23.81
CA ALA A 292 16.73 -43.61 -23.81
C ALA A 292 17.39 -44.82 -23.12
N LEU A 293 18.21 -44.59 -22.10
CA LEU A 293 18.84 -45.64 -21.29
C LEU A 293 17.77 -46.40 -20.52
N VAL A 294 17.71 -47.73 -20.70
CA VAL A 294 16.64 -48.58 -20.13
C VAL A 294 17.05 -49.21 -18.80
N SER A 295 18.34 -49.55 -18.63
CA SER A 295 18.87 -50.13 -17.40
C SER A 295 20.34 -49.76 -17.21
N LEU A 296 20.80 -49.90 -15.97
CA LEU A 296 22.22 -49.84 -15.61
C LEU A 296 22.72 -51.26 -15.32
N PRO A 297 23.94 -51.64 -15.75
CA PRO A 297 24.58 -52.85 -15.26
C PRO A 297 25.00 -52.70 -13.79
N GLU A 298 24.95 -53.78 -13.00
CA GLU A 298 25.28 -53.78 -11.56
C GLU A 298 26.69 -53.26 -11.26
N ASP A 299 27.63 -53.48 -12.17
CA ASP A 299 29.04 -53.09 -12.05
C ASP A 299 29.37 -51.79 -12.81
N ALA A 300 28.37 -51.01 -13.23
CA ALA A 300 28.55 -49.81 -14.05
C ALA A 300 29.59 -48.84 -13.48
N PHE A 301 29.57 -48.62 -12.16
CA PHE A 301 30.38 -47.63 -11.45
C PHE A 301 31.36 -48.26 -10.44
N HIS A 302 31.67 -49.55 -10.59
CA HIS A 302 32.59 -50.24 -9.68
C HIS A 302 33.95 -49.53 -9.63
N GLY A 303 34.38 -49.11 -8.44
CA GLY A 303 35.65 -48.42 -8.23
C GLY A 303 35.67 -46.94 -8.63
N ALA A 304 34.53 -46.33 -8.99
CA ALA A 304 34.39 -44.92 -9.35
C ALA A 304 34.46 -43.96 -8.13
N LYS A 305 35.53 -44.07 -7.34
CA LYS A 305 35.69 -43.41 -6.04
C LYS A 305 35.79 -41.89 -6.11
N SER A 306 36.15 -41.33 -7.26
CA SER A 306 36.28 -39.89 -7.49
C SER A 306 35.03 -39.26 -8.11
N LEU A 307 34.00 -40.07 -8.42
CA LEU A 307 32.80 -39.59 -9.09
C LEU A 307 32.07 -38.61 -8.17
N ALA A 308 31.99 -37.35 -8.59
CA ALA A 308 31.43 -36.24 -7.82
C ALA A 308 30.04 -35.84 -8.33
N THR A 309 29.78 -36.00 -9.64
CA THR A 309 28.50 -35.66 -10.27
C THR A 309 28.06 -36.74 -11.25
N LEU A 310 26.84 -37.24 -11.07
CA LEU A 310 26.21 -38.20 -11.97
C LEU A 310 24.82 -37.71 -12.36
N SER A 311 24.61 -37.50 -13.65
CA SER A 311 23.29 -37.19 -14.22
C SER A 311 22.86 -38.28 -15.19
N LEU A 312 21.70 -38.87 -14.91
CA LEU A 312 21.00 -39.85 -15.74
C LEU A 312 19.58 -39.35 -16.07
N MET A 313 19.40 -38.02 -16.11
CA MET A 313 18.08 -37.42 -16.26
C MET A 313 17.41 -37.76 -17.60
N ASN A 314 16.08 -37.79 -17.60
CA ASN A 314 15.24 -37.99 -18.79
C ASN A 314 15.60 -39.27 -19.59
N ASN A 315 15.85 -40.38 -18.90
CA ASN A 315 16.02 -41.68 -19.50
C ASN A 315 14.76 -42.55 -19.33
N LYS A 316 14.90 -43.87 -19.49
CA LYS A 316 13.80 -44.84 -19.41
C LYS A 316 14.04 -45.86 -18.28
N LEU A 317 14.86 -45.52 -17.29
CA LEU A 317 15.19 -46.40 -16.17
C LEU A 317 13.92 -46.76 -15.40
N THR A 318 13.63 -48.05 -15.23
CA THR A 318 12.52 -48.55 -14.41
C THR A 318 12.95 -48.92 -13.00
N SER A 319 14.22 -49.24 -12.82
CA SER A 319 14.87 -49.51 -11.54
C SER A 319 16.36 -49.18 -11.64
N VAL A 320 17.01 -49.09 -10.49
CA VAL A 320 18.48 -49.06 -10.35
C VAL A 320 18.87 -50.30 -9.55
N PRO A 321 19.81 -51.14 -10.02
CA PRO A 321 20.23 -52.33 -9.27
C PRO A 321 20.83 -51.99 -7.90
N ASP A 322 20.61 -52.85 -6.92
CA ASP A 322 21.14 -52.69 -5.56
C ASP A 322 22.67 -52.64 -5.56
N GLY A 323 23.26 -51.81 -4.70
CA GLY A 323 24.72 -51.64 -4.63
C GLY A 323 25.38 -50.94 -5.82
N THR A 324 24.62 -50.44 -6.82
CA THR A 324 25.16 -49.70 -7.98
C THR A 324 26.08 -48.54 -7.56
N PHE A 325 25.77 -47.90 -6.42
CA PHE A 325 26.47 -46.72 -5.92
C PHE A 325 27.46 -46.99 -4.77
N LYS A 326 27.67 -48.26 -4.38
CA LYS A 326 28.44 -48.64 -3.17
C LYS A 326 29.84 -48.04 -3.09
N ASP A 327 30.51 -47.86 -4.24
CA ASP A 327 31.88 -47.35 -4.34
C ASP A 327 31.96 -45.85 -4.68
N CYS A 328 30.82 -45.19 -4.88
CA CYS A 328 30.73 -43.77 -5.28
C CYS A 328 30.88 -42.83 -4.06
N SER A 329 31.90 -43.04 -3.24
CA SER A 329 32.08 -42.37 -1.94
C SER A 329 32.33 -40.86 -1.99
N ALA A 330 32.60 -40.29 -3.17
CA ALA A 330 32.79 -38.86 -3.38
C ALA A 330 31.60 -38.16 -4.05
N LEU A 331 30.50 -38.89 -4.33
CA LEU A 331 29.37 -38.37 -5.09
C LEU A 331 28.62 -37.31 -4.28
N LYS A 332 28.60 -36.08 -4.80
CA LYS A 332 27.93 -34.93 -4.19
C LYS A 332 26.59 -34.63 -4.84
N SER A 333 26.43 -34.93 -6.12
CA SER A 333 25.20 -34.64 -6.87
C SER A 333 24.78 -35.82 -7.73
N LEU A 334 23.53 -36.24 -7.55
CA LEU A 334 22.89 -37.33 -8.29
C LEU A 334 21.55 -36.85 -8.86
N ASP A 335 21.41 -36.92 -10.18
CA ASP A 335 20.17 -36.62 -10.89
C ASP A 335 19.64 -37.87 -11.61
N LEU A 336 18.49 -38.36 -11.14
CA LEU A 336 17.71 -39.47 -11.70
C LEU A 336 16.34 -38.99 -12.21
N SER A 337 16.16 -37.69 -12.37
CA SER A 337 14.86 -37.10 -12.73
C SER A 337 14.38 -37.50 -14.11
N GLY A 338 13.06 -37.52 -14.33
CA GLY A 338 12.47 -37.81 -15.65
C GLY A 338 12.66 -39.26 -16.12
N ASN A 339 12.77 -40.21 -15.19
CA ASN A 339 12.84 -41.64 -15.48
C ASN A 339 11.47 -42.31 -15.23
N ARG A 340 11.45 -43.64 -15.04
CA ARG A 340 10.24 -44.45 -14.79
C ARG A 340 10.39 -45.29 -13.54
N LEU A 341 11.19 -44.83 -12.57
CA LEU A 341 11.47 -45.55 -11.33
C LEU A 341 10.18 -45.73 -10.53
N SER A 342 9.86 -46.97 -10.17
CA SER A 342 8.71 -47.31 -9.33
C SER A 342 9.04 -47.45 -7.84
N SER A 343 10.33 -47.55 -7.51
CA SER A 343 10.84 -47.64 -6.14
C SER A 343 12.09 -46.78 -5.99
N VAL A 344 12.36 -46.35 -4.76
CA VAL A 344 13.55 -45.56 -4.43
C VAL A 344 14.79 -46.47 -4.52
N PRO A 345 15.87 -46.03 -5.20
CA PRO A 345 17.10 -46.80 -5.29
C PRO A 345 17.80 -47.03 -3.96
N ASP A 346 18.62 -48.09 -3.88
CA ASP A 346 19.61 -48.24 -2.81
C ASP A 346 20.72 -47.19 -2.93
N PHE A 347 20.77 -46.28 -1.96
CA PHE A 347 21.78 -45.21 -1.88
C PHE A 347 22.99 -45.56 -0.99
N THR A 348 23.19 -46.84 -0.68
CA THR A 348 24.37 -47.30 0.06
C THR A 348 25.66 -46.82 -0.61
N GLY A 349 26.56 -46.22 0.18
CA GLY A 349 27.82 -45.62 -0.28
C GLY A 349 27.76 -44.10 -0.49
N LEU A 350 26.57 -43.50 -0.54
CA LEU A 350 26.37 -42.07 -0.84
C LEU A 350 26.32 -41.17 0.41
N SER A 351 27.20 -41.39 1.39
CA SER A 351 27.14 -40.68 2.68
C SER A 351 27.44 -39.18 2.59
N VAL A 352 28.15 -38.76 1.54
CA VAL A 352 28.53 -37.36 1.29
C VAL A 352 27.66 -36.67 0.23
N LEU A 353 26.59 -37.32 -0.22
CA LEU A 353 25.68 -36.76 -1.21
C LEU A 353 25.02 -35.50 -0.67
N GLU A 354 25.14 -34.39 -1.40
CA GLU A 354 24.62 -33.09 -0.99
C GLU A 354 23.30 -32.78 -1.71
N THR A 355 23.15 -33.21 -2.97
CA THR A 355 21.98 -32.97 -3.82
C THR A 355 21.48 -34.24 -4.48
N LEU A 356 20.19 -34.54 -4.30
CA LEU A 356 19.48 -35.63 -4.95
C LEU A 356 18.23 -35.11 -5.67
N ASP A 357 18.16 -35.30 -6.99
CA ASP A 357 16.93 -35.11 -7.77
C ASP A 357 16.45 -36.46 -8.31
N ILE A 358 15.25 -36.87 -7.91
CA ILE A 358 14.55 -38.07 -8.41
C ILE A 358 13.11 -37.71 -8.84
N SER A 359 12.91 -36.46 -9.25
CA SER A 359 11.62 -35.95 -9.72
C SER A 359 11.14 -36.61 -11.00
N ARG A 360 9.83 -36.48 -11.29
CA ARG A 360 9.23 -36.98 -12.55
C ARG A 360 9.48 -38.48 -12.76
N ASN A 361 9.30 -39.26 -11.69
CA ASN A 361 9.34 -40.72 -11.70
C ASN A 361 7.94 -41.27 -11.34
N LYS A 362 7.86 -42.52 -10.89
CA LYS A 362 6.61 -43.20 -10.51
C LYS A 362 6.67 -43.73 -9.07
N LEU A 363 7.42 -43.03 -8.21
CA LEU A 363 7.58 -43.42 -6.81
C LEU A 363 6.25 -43.22 -6.07
N PHE A 364 5.82 -44.21 -5.30
CA PHE A 364 4.54 -44.17 -4.57
C PHE A 364 4.69 -44.13 -3.05
N GLU A 365 5.80 -44.65 -2.51
CA GLU A 365 6.12 -44.64 -1.09
C GLU A 365 7.60 -44.30 -0.85
N LEU A 366 7.90 -43.80 0.34
CA LEU A 366 9.26 -43.54 0.82
C LEU A 366 9.45 -44.11 2.23
N GLY A 367 10.31 -45.12 2.35
CA GLY A 367 10.68 -45.76 3.61
C GLY A 367 11.89 -45.10 4.32
N ALA A 368 12.23 -45.64 5.49
CA ALA A 368 13.34 -45.14 6.30
C ALA A 368 14.71 -45.71 5.93
N GLU A 369 14.76 -46.96 5.46
CA GLU A 369 16.05 -47.59 5.16
C GLU A 369 16.70 -47.00 3.89
N GLU A 370 15.88 -46.54 2.93
CA GLU A 370 16.36 -45.96 1.68
C GLU A 370 17.06 -44.61 1.88
N MET A 371 16.57 -43.77 2.80
CA MET A 371 17.12 -42.43 3.06
C MET A 371 18.24 -42.39 4.11
N ARG A 372 18.31 -43.42 4.95
CA ARG A 372 19.30 -43.56 6.05
C ARG A 372 20.77 -43.40 5.63
N PRO A 373 21.23 -43.83 4.43
CA PRO A 373 22.60 -43.62 3.99
C PRO A 373 22.98 -42.15 3.74
N LEU A 374 22.01 -41.28 3.41
CA LEU A 374 22.22 -39.93 2.86
C LEU A 374 22.48 -38.86 3.94
N ARG A 375 23.49 -39.05 4.78
CA ARG A 375 23.73 -38.24 6.00
C ARG A 375 24.12 -36.79 5.75
N SER A 376 24.72 -36.47 4.60
CA SER A 376 25.12 -35.11 4.22
C SER A 376 24.12 -34.42 3.29
N LEU A 377 22.94 -35.01 3.06
CA LEU A 377 21.97 -34.49 2.11
C LEU A 377 21.47 -33.10 2.52
N THR A 378 21.58 -32.14 1.62
CA THR A 378 21.16 -30.75 1.83
C THR A 378 19.94 -30.39 1.00
N THR A 379 19.84 -30.94 -0.22
CA THR A 379 18.79 -30.65 -1.19
C THR A 379 18.19 -31.96 -1.69
N LEU A 380 16.88 -32.11 -1.52
CA LEU A 380 16.10 -33.24 -2.00
C LEU A 380 14.96 -32.75 -2.89
N VAL A 381 14.89 -33.26 -4.12
CA VAL A 381 13.84 -32.95 -5.08
C VAL A 381 13.16 -34.24 -5.52
N MET A 382 11.88 -34.40 -5.19
CA MET A 382 11.04 -35.55 -5.57
C MET A 382 9.71 -35.12 -6.21
N ARG A 383 9.66 -33.91 -6.79
CA ARG A 383 8.45 -33.38 -7.43
C ARG A 383 7.90 -34.29 -8.52
N SER A 384 6.60 -34.23 -8.78
CA SER A 384 5.93 -34.96 -9.86
C SER A 384 6.18 -36.48 -9.80
N ASN A 385 6.02 -37.05 -8.61
CA ASN A 385 5.95 -38.50 -8.39
C ASN A 385 4.50 -38.86 -8.05
N LEU A 386 4.29 -40.07 -7.50
CA LEU A 386 2.99 -40.56 -7.04
C LEU A 386 3.01 -40.76 -5.52
N LEU A 387 3.87 -40.04 -4.79
CA LEU A 387 4.08 -40.26 -3.35
C LEU A 387 2.79 -39.97 -2.58
N ASP A 388 2.28 -40.97 -1.89
CA ASP A 388 1.12 -40.87 -1.00
C ASP A 388 1.57 -41.03 0.46
N VAL A 389 2.49 -41.98 0.70
CA VAL A 389 2.97 -42.32 2.05
C VAL A 389 4.47 -42.09 2.18
N ILE A 390 4.86 -41.40 3.26
CA ILE A 390 6.25 -41.27 3.70
C ILE A 390 6.32 -41.80 5.13
N SER A 391 7.24 -42.73 5.40
CA SER A 391 7.49 -43.22 6.75
C SER A 391 7.82 -42.08 7.71
N THR A 392 7.29 -42.11 8.93
CA THR A 392 7.51 -41.04 9.93
C THR A 392 8.99 -40.86 10.28
N SER A 393 9.76 -41.95 10.27
CA SER A 393 11.21 -41.95 10.52
C SER A 393 12.07 -41.81 9.25
N ALA A 394 11.47 -41.52 8.10
CA ALA A 394 12.18 -41.49 6.82
C ALA A 394 13.41 -40.57 6.83
N PHE A 395 13.33 -39.43 7.52
CA PHE A 395 14.35 -38.40 7.50
C PHE A 395 15.14 -38.23 8.80
N ASP A 396 15.06 -39.19 9.74
CA ASP A 396 15.75 -39.10 11.04
C ASP A 396 17.27 -39.01 10.91
N ALA A 397 17.85 -39.58 9.85
CA ALA A 397 19.29 -39.55 9.58
C ALA A 397 19.74 -38.32 8.75
N ASN A 398 18.81 -37.52 8.23
CA ASN A 398 19.06 -36.47 7.22
C ASN A 398 19.01 -35.05 7.80
N GLY A 399 19.52 -34.84 9.02
CA GLY A 399 19.46 -33.55 9.72
C GLY A 399 20.21 -32.37 9.05
N GLN A 400 20.93 -32.60 7.95
CA GLN A 400 21.60 -31.56 7.15
C GLN A 400 20.70 -30.95 6.06
N LEU A 401 19.47 -31.47 5.89
CA LEU A 401 18.53 -30.97 4.90
C LEU A 401 18.23 -29.48 5.11
N THR A 402 18.35 -28.71 4.04
CA THR A 402 18.04 -27.28 3.98
C THR A 402 16.92 -26.98 2.97
N SER A 403 16.78 -27.80 1.93
CA SER A 403 15.80 -27.60 0.87
C SER A 403 15.12 -28.92 0.49
N VAL A 404 13.80 -28.96 0.54
CA VAL A 404 12.99 -30.10 0.11
C VAL A 404 11.89 -29.62 -0.83
N ASP A 405 11.80 -30.24 -2.01
CA ASP A 405 10.75 -30.03 -3.00
C ASP A 405 10.03 -31.35 -3.30
N MET A 406 8.77 -31.43 -2.87
CA MET A 406 7.86 -32.56 -2.98
C MET A 406 6.59 -32.18 -3.77
N ASP A 407 6.67 -31.16 -4.62
CA ASP A 407 5.53 -30.63 -5.36
C ASP A 407 4.88 -31.69 -6.27
N ASN A 408 3.57 -31.60 -6.51
CA ASN A 408 2.83 -32.47 -7.42
C ASN A 408 2.98 -33.95 -7.03
N ASN A 409 2.60 -34.27 -5.79
CA ASN A 409 2.47 -35.63 -5.28
C ASN A 409 1.04 -35.82 -4.72
N GLN A 410 0.82 -36.84 -3.90
CA GLN A 410 -0.48 -37.18 -3.30
C GLN A 410 -0.44 -37.13 -1.77
N LEU A 411 0.53 -36.42 -1.18
CA LEU A 411 0.79 -36.44 0.26
C LEU A 411 -0.35 -35.81 1.07
N THR A 412 -0.79 -36.47 2.15
CA THR A 412 -1.78 -35.92 3.11
C THR A 412 -1.20 -35.65 4.50
N PHE A 413 -0.21 -36.45 4.92
CA PHE A 413 0.34 -36.52 6.29
C PHE A 413 -0.65 -36.97 7.39
N ASP A 414 -1.82 -37.51 7.04
CA ASP A 414 -2.83 -37.95 8.02
C ASP A 414 -2.35 -39.09 8.94
N SER A 415 -1.43 -39.92 8.45
CA SER A 415 -0.86 -41.08 9.16
C SER A 415 0.33 -40.74 10.07
N ALA A 416 0.71 -39.47 10.18
CA ALA A 416 1.91 -39.09 10.90
C ALA A 416 1.66 -38.95 12.42
N ILE A 417 2.74 -38.74 13.19
CA ILE A 417 2.68 -38.69 14.67
C ILE A 417 1.79 -37.52 15.09
N ARG A 418 0.77 -37.78 15.93
CA ARG A 418 -0.15 -36.75 16.44
C ARG A 418 -0.04 -36.64 17.96
N ASP A 419 0.16 -35.43 18.46
CA ASP A 419 0.08 -35.09 19.88
C ASP A 419 -0.89 -33.92 20.14
N SER A 420 -0.84 -33.33 21.34
CA SER A 420 -1.67 -32.16 21.70
C SER A 420 -1.36 -30.88 20.91
N PHE A 421 -0.22 -30.80 20.21
CA PHE A 421 0.24 -29.65 19.43
C PHE A 421 -0.03 -29.78 17.92
N GLY A 422 -0.43 -30.97 17.46
CA GLY A 422 -0.86 -31.24 16.09
C GLY A 422 -0.19 -32.47 15.48
N VAL A 423 -0.16 -32.52 14.14
CA VAL A 423 0.54 -33.55 13.36
C VAL A 423 1.99 -33.15 13.13
N TYR A 424 2.92 -34.09 13.30
CA TYR A 424 4.33 -33.92 12.96
C TYR A 424 4.59 -34.49 11.57
N SER A 425 5.22 -33.69 10.71
CA SER A 425 5.66 -34.18 9.41
C SER A 425 6.80 -35.21 9.56
N PRO A 426 7.07 -36.03 8.54
CA PRO A 426 8.27 -36.87 8.46
C PRO A 426 9.60 -36.13 8.57
N PHE A 427 9.59 -34.79 8.55
CA PHE A 427 10.75 -33.92 8.65
C PHE A 427 11.00 -33.38 10.06
N HIS A 428 10.34 -33.92 11.09
CA HIS A 428 10.44 -33.41 12.47
C HIS A 428 11.87 -33.33 13.01
N SER A 429 12.79 -34.19 12.53
CA SER A 429 14.21 -34.22 12.90
C SER A 429 15.09 -33.24 12.09
N CYS A 430 14.56 -32.63 11.02
CA CYS A 430 15.29 -31.81 10.06
C CYS A 430 15.27 -30.31 10.41
N THR A 431 15.88 -29.92 11.53
CA THR A 431 15.80 -28.55 12.07
C THR A 431 16.53 -27.47 11.25
N ASN A 432 17.33 -27.86 10.25
CA ASN A 432 18.07 -26.96 9.36
C ASN A 432 17.28 -26.51 8.11
N LEU A 433 16.04 -26.97 7.94
CA LEU A 433 15.23 -26.65 6.77
C LEU A 433 15.00 -25.14 6.62
N GLN A 434 15.24 -24.66 5.41
CA GLN A 434 15.08 -23.26 4.97
C GLN A 434 14.00 -23.15 3.90
N ARG A 435 13.92 -24.12 2.99
CA ARG A 435 12.95 -24.12 1.89
C ARG A 435 12.19 -25.44 1.86
N LEU A 436 10.88 -25.34 1.95
CA LEU A 436 9.94 -26.45 1.85
C LEU A 436 8.92 -26.16 0.76
N SER A 437 8.71 -27.10 -0.13
CA SER A 437 7.71 -27.00 -1.19
C SER A 437 6.91 -28.30 -1.25
N PHE A 438 5.60 -28.18 -1.05
CA PHE A 438 4.61 -29.26 -1.11
C PHE A 438 3.42 -28.82 -1.96
N ARG A 439 3.64 -27.98 -2.96
CA ARG A 439 2.58 -27.47 -3.81
C ARG A 439 1.85 -28.60 -4.52
N ASN A 440 0.54 -28.47 -4.71
CA ASN A 440 -0.28 -29.45 -5.44
C ASN A 440 -0.16 -30.86 -4.83
N ASN A 441 -0.49 -30.96 -3.55
CA ASN A 441 -0.64 -32.20 -2.78
C ASN A 441 -2.05 -32.22 -2.14
N SER A 442 -2.27 -33.12 -1.19
CA SER A 442 -3.54 -33.30 -0.48
C SER A 442 -3.44 -32.92 1.00
N ILE A 443 -2.57 -31.97 1.35
CA ILE A 443 -2.34 -31.55 2.73
C ILE A 443 -3.52 -30.69 3.22
N SER A 444 -4.05 -30.99 4.41
CA SER A 444 -5.26 -30.35 4.95
C SER A 444 -5.01 -29.45 6.17
N GLU A 445 -3.89 -29.62 6.89
CA GLU A 445 -3.47 -28.83 8.05
C GLU A 445 -1.96 -28.53 7.98
N ILE A 446 -1.49 -27.45 8.64
CA ILE A 446 -0.05 -27.12 8.72
C ILE A 446 0.61 -27.93 9.85
N PRO A 447 1.55 -28.85 9.57
CA PRO A 447 2.28 -29.62 10.58
C PRO A 447 2.89 -28.77 11.69
N ALA A 448 2.85 -29.31 12.91
CA ALA A 448 3.29 -28.65 14.13
C ALA A 448 4.80 -28.40 14.16
N ASP A 449 5.61 -29.32 13.64
CA ASP A 449 7.06 -29.20 13.55
C ASP A 449 7.50 -28.04 12.65
N TRP A 450 6.74 -27.76 11.57
CA TRP A 450 7.04 -26.62 10.70
C TRP A 450 6.88 -25.28 11.41
N ARG A 451 5.93 -25.19 12.35
CA ARG A 451 5.65 -23.99 13.15
C ARG A 451 6.61 -23.87 14.34
N ASN A 452 6.87 -25.00 15.02
CA ASN A 452 7.48 -25.03 16.35
C ASN A 452 8.97 -25.41 16.34
N THR A 453 9.48 -25.99 15.26
CA THR A 453 10.86 -26.51 15.22
C THR A 453 11.71 -25.84 14.15
N LEU A 454 11.12 -25.50 12.99
CA LEU A 454 11.85 -24.97 11.83
C LEU A 454 12.17 -23.46 11.97
N THR A 455 13.05 -23.11 12.90
CA THR A 455 13.46 -21.72 13.17
C THR A 455 14.21 -21.03 12.03
N LYS A 456 14.80 -21.81 11.11
CA LYS A 456 15.56 -21.31 9.94
C LYS A 456 14.73 -21.22 8.66
N LEU A 457 13.43 -21.51 8.72
CA LEU A 457 12.56 -21.53 7.56
C LEU A 457 12.51 -20.13 6.91
N GLU A 458 12.74 -20.08 5.60
CA GLU A 458 12.69 -18.88 4.76
C GLU A 458 11.51 -18.96 3.79
N ARG A 459 11.17 -20.15 3.29
CA ARG A 459 10.05 -20.37 2.37
C ARG A 459 9.32 -21.67 2.65
N LEU A 460 8.00 -21.58 2.69
CA LEU A 460 7.08 -22.71 2.76
C LEU A 460 5.99 -22.53 1.70
N ASP A 461 6.04 -23.35 0.65
CA ASP A 461 5.05 -23.36 -0.42
C ASP A 461 4.08 -24.52 -0.22
N LEU A 462 2.84 -24.20 0.14
CA LEU A 462 1.73 -25.14 0.31
C LEU A 462 0.61 -24.83 -0.67
N ARG A 463 0.90 -24.19 -1.80
CA ARG A 463 -0.12 -23.82 -2.76
C ARG A 463 -0.87 -25.02 -3.30
N ASP A 464 -2.10 -24.79 -3.76
CA ASP A 464 -2.89 -25.80 -4.46
C ASP A 464 -3.09 -27.09 -3.62
N ASN A 465 -3.25 -26.97 -2.30
CA ASN A 465 -3.54 -28.08 -1.37
C ASN A 465 -5.03 -28.08 -0.95
N GLN A 466 -5.40 -28.82 0.09
CA GLN A 466 -6.79 -29.07 0.51
C GLN A 466 -7.19 -28.35 1.81
N MET A 467 -6.52 -27.25 2.18
CA MET A 467 -6.87 -26.49 3.38
C MET A 467 -8.18 -25.70 3.17
N THR A 468 -9.11 -25.84 4.11
CA THR A 468 -10.44 -25.19 4.06
C THR A 468 -10.72 -24.26 5.23
N ILE A 469 -10.15 -24.56 6.40
CA ILE A 469 -10.24 -23.78 7.62
C ILE A 469 -8.82 -23.67 8.16
N ILE A 470 -8.41 -22.47 8.55
CA ILE A 470 -7.08 -22.21 9.11
C ILE A 470 -7.28 -21.52 10.45
N ASP A 471 -6.72 -22.10 11.51
CA ASP A 471 -6.68 -21.45 12.82
C ASP A 471 -5.51 -20.44 12.86
N VAL A 472 -5.72 -19.24 13.39
CA VAL A 472 -4.67 -18.23 13.54
C VAL A 472 -3.48 -18.72 14.38
N VAL A 473 -3.66 -19.73 15.25
CA VAL A 473 -2.57 -20.41 15.96
C VAL A 473 -1.57 -21.06 14.98
N GLU A 474 -2.03 -21.49 13.81
CA GLU A 474 -1.18 -22.08 12.77
C GLU A 474 -0.23 -21.06 12.13
N PHE A 475 -0.53 -19.77 12.25
CA PHE A 475 0.33 -18.69 11.76
C PHE A 475 1.46 -18.30 12.70
N ASN A 476 1.51 -18.90 13.89
CA ASN A 476 2.53 -18.60 14.90
C ASN A 476 3.84 -19.38 14.67
N PHE A 477 4.52 -19.08 13.55
CA PHE A 477 5.82 -19.69 13.22
C PHE A 477 6.95 -19.09 14.05
N LEU A 478 7.87 -19.92 14.55
CA LEU A 478 9.07 -19.46 15.28
C LEU A 478 10.14 -18.84 14.38
N CYS A 479 10.12 -19.08 13.08
CA CYS A 479 11.05 -18.47 12.13
C CYS A 479 10.81 -16.95 12.00
N ARG A 480 11.81 -16.22 11.50
CA ARG A 480 11.75 -14.77 11.32
C ARG A 480 12.09 -14.42 9.88
N ASN A 481 11.15 -13.78 9.19
CA ASN A 481 11.20 -13.40 7.77
C ASN A 481 10.98 -14.56 6.79
N ALA A 482 10.05 -15.46 7.09
CA ALA A 482 9.63 -16.51 6.17
C ALA A 482 8.50 -16.05 5.25
N GLU A 483 8.47 -16.57 4.04
CA GLU A 483 7.31 -16.50 3.13
C GLU A 483 6.55 -17.83 3.15
N ILE A 484 5.30 -17.79 3.60
CA ILE A 484 4.39 -18.93 3.66
C ILE A 484 3.30 -18.72 2.62
N ASP A 485 3.20 -19.60 1.62
CA ASP A 485 2.26 -19.47 0.52
C ASP A 485 1.18 -20.55 0.57
N LEU A 486 -0.05 -20.13 0.86
CA LEU A 486 -1.23 -20.99 1.01
C LEU A 486 -2.24 -20.75 -0.14
N ARG A 487 -1.88 -20.01 -1.19
CA ARG A 487 -2.80 -19.71 -2.31
C ARG A 487 -3.21 -20.98 -3.06
N GLY A 488 -4.39 -21.00 -3.66
CA GLY A 488 -4.97 -22.18 -4.29
C GLY A 488 -5.56 -23.20 -3.30
N ASN A 489 -5.37 -23.02 -1.99
CA ASN A 489 -6.18 -23.71 -0.99
C ASN A 489 -7.54 -23.03 -0.90
N ASN A 490 -8.63 -23.79 -0.98
CA ASN A 490 -10.00 -23.26 -0.95
C ASN A 490 -10.42 -22.84 0.47
N VAL A 491 -9.66 -21.93 1.07
CA VAL A 491 -9.80 -21.47 2.45
C VAL A 491 -11.09 -20.68 2.59
N SER A 492 -12.07 -21.30 3.25
CA SER A 492 -13.38 -20.72 3.53
C SER A 492 -13.39 -19.89 4.81
N LEU A 493 -12.48 -20.17 5.75
CA LEU A 493 -12.45 -19.52 7.06
C LEU A 493 -11.03 -19.41 7.60
N ILE A 494 -10.66 -18.20 8.05
CA ILE A 494 -9.50 -17.97 8.92
C ILE A 494 -10.05 -17.70 10.31
N ASP A 495 -9.88 -18.64 11.23
CA ASP A 495 -10.39 -18.55 12.59
C ASP A 495 -9.47 -17.71 13.47
N MET A 496 -9.99 -16.56 13.90
CA MET A 496 -9.25 -15.54 14.63
C MET A 496 -9.46 -15.60 16.16
N TRP A 497 -10.12 -16.64 16.68
CA TRP A 497 -10.53 -16.72 18.09
C TRP A 497 -9.38 -16.52 19.10
N ALA A 498 -8.16 -16.97 18.78
CA ALA A 498 -6.99 -16.89 19.67
C ALA A 498 -6.08 -15.69 19.40
N PHE A 499 -6.40 -14.83 18.44
CA PHE A 499 -5.47 -13.80 17.96
C PHE A 499 -5.02 -12.83 19.05
N ASP A 500 -5.93 -12.37 19.91
CA ASP A 500 -5.62 -11.45 21.01
C ASP A 500 -4.70 -12.10 22.06
N ALA A 501 -4.89 -13.40 22.33
CA ALA A 501 -4.06 -14.14 23.28
C ALA A 501 -2.63 -14.30 22.74
N ILE A 502 -2.48 -14.72 21.48
CA ILE A 502 -1.17 -14.91 20.83
C ILE A 502 -0.43 -13.57 20.70
N SER A 503 -1.15 -12.50 20.35
CA SER A 503 -0.57 -11.18 20.14
C SER A 503 -0.02 -10.52 21.41
N SER A 504 -0.58 -10.85 22.57
CA SER A 504 -0.09 -10.37 23.87
C SER A 504 1.20 -11.05 24.34
N GLY A 505 1.46 -12.29 23.89
CA GLY A 505 2.54 -13.13 24.39
C GLY A 505 3.76 -13.26 23.46
N ASN A 506 3.61 -12.99 22.16
CA ASN A 506 4.65 -13.24 21.16
C ASN A 506 5.26 -11.95 20.58
N GLN A 507 6.53 -12.02 20.22
CA GLN A 507 7.22 -10.93 19.55
C GLN A 507 6.81 -10.85 18.07
N PRO A 508 6.64 -9.64 17.50
CA PRO A 508 6.37 -9.45 16.08
C PRO A 508 7.37 -10.19 15.18
N SER A 509 6.85 -10.88 14.17
CA SER A 509 7.66 -11.46 13.10
C SER A 509 7.40 -10.70 11.79
N ASN A 510 8.36 -10.79 10.88
CA ASN A 510 8.23 -10.28 9.51
C ASN A 510 7.78 -11.38 8.54
N ASN A 511 7.18 -12.45 9.06
CA ASN A 511 6.69 -13.54 8.23
C ASN A 511 5.53 -13.04 7.36
N VAL A 512 5.53 -13.42 6.08
CA VAL A 512 4.50 -13.06 5.11
C VAL A 512 3.71 -14.31 4.77
N ILE A 513 2.41 -14.28 5.07
CA ILE A 513 1.48 -15.38 4.82
C ILE A 513 0.59 -14.97 3.67
N LYS A 514 0.64 -15.72 2.57
CA LYS A 514 -0.13 -15.46 1.35
C LYS A 514 -1.35 -16.37 1.30
N VAL A 515 -2.54 -15.79 1.23
CA VAL A 515 -3.81 -16.55 1.19
C VAL A 515 -4.72 -15.94 0.12
N ASP A 516 -5.48 -16.77 -0.58
CA ASP A 516 -6.50 -16.27 -1.49
C ASP A 516 -7.75 -15.86 -0.73
N SER A 517 -8.31 -14.70 -1.07
CA SER A 517 -9.51 -14.19 -0.40
C SER A 517 -10.83 -14.63 -1.05
N GLY A 518 -10.77 -15.22 -2.25
CA GLY A 518 -11.95 -15.47 -3.09
C GLY A 518 -12.96 -16.46 -2.51
N ALA A 519 -12.51 -17.38 -1.66
CA ALA A 519 -13.36 -18.40 -1.03
C ALA A 519 -13.78 -18.06 0.42
N ILE A 520 -13.24 -16.98 1.00
CA ILE A 520 -13.49 -16.62 2.40
C ILE A 520 -14.98 -16.32 2.60
N ASN A 521 -15.57 -16.91 3.63
CA ASN A 521 -16.94 -16.69 4.01
C ASN A 521 -17.05 -15.57 5.06
N CYS A 522 -17.51 -14.39 4.64
CA CYS A 522 -17.70 -13.23 5.51
C CYS A 522 -19.00 -13.27 6.35
N THR A 523 -19.67 -14.42 6.54
CA THR A 523 -20.82 -14.51 7.46
C THR A 523 -20.40 -14.77 8.91
N PHE A 524 -19.16 -15.19 9.14
CA PHE A 524 -18.67 -15.54 10.48
C PHE A 524 -18.25 -14.29 11.26
N CYS A 525 -18.65 -14.19 12.54
CA CYS A 525 -18.33 -13.05 13.40
C CYS A 525 -16.82 -12.81 13.55
N ILE A 526 -16.05 -13.90 13.60
CA ILE A 526 -14.58 -13.90 13.69
C ILE A 526 -13.89 -13.15 12.53
N THR A 527 -14.57 -12.94 11.41
CA THR A 527 -14.07 -12.14 10.28
C THR A 527 -13.84 -10.68 10.68
N HIS A 528 -14.52 -10.16 11.72
CA HIS A 528 -14.28 -8.82 12.27
C HIS A 528 -12.81 -8.62 12.64
N GLN A 529 -12.21 -9.59 13.33
CA GLN A 529 -10.81 -9.54 13.76
C GLN A 529 -9.85 -9.64 12.58
N LEU A 530 -10.19 -10.42 11.55
CA LEU A 530 -9.43 -10.48 10.31
C LEU A 530 -9.42 -9.12 9.59
N LEU A 531 -10.57 -8.46 9.46
CA LEU A 531 -10.67 -7.10 8.88
C LEU A 531 -9.82 -6.10 9.67
N LYS A 532 -9.87 -6.16 11.00
CA LYS A 532 -9.08 -5.29 11.88
C LYS A 532 -7.57 -5.51 11.72
N LEU A 533 -7.13 -6.76 11.57
CA LEU A 533 -5.74 -7.10 11.25
C LEU A 533 -5.30 -6.45 9.93
N LEU A 534 -6.07 -6.62 8.86
CA LEU A 534 -5.76 -6.07 7.54
C LEU A 534 -5.71 -4.53 7.55
N GLU A 535 -6.65 -3.88 8.24
CA GLU A 535 -6.65 -2.42 8.41
C GLU A 535 -5.43 -1.91 9.19
N ASN A 536 -5.03 -2.61 10.26
CA ASN A 536 -3.84 -2.26 11.03
C ASN A 536 -2.56 -2.42 10.21
N GLN A 537 -2.48 -3.45 9.36
CA GLN A 537 -1.36 -3.65 8.43
C GLN A 537 -1.28 -2.50 7.42
N ASN A 538 -2.41 -2.10 6.82
CA ASN A 538 -2.46 -0.96 5.90
C ASN A 538 -2.08 0.37 6.57
N ALA A 539 -2.34 0.50 7.88
CA ALA A 539 -1.92 1.64 8.68
C ALA A 539 -0.44 1.60 9.13
N GLY A 540 0.32 0.57 8.73
CA GLY A 540 1.74 0.42 9.06
C GLY A 540 2.03 0.09 10.52
N LYS A 541 1.04 -0.44 11.26
CA LYS A 541 1.25 -0.87 12.65
C LYS A 541 2.04 -2.19 12.68
N GLU A 542 2.89 -2.36 13.68
CA GLU A 542 3.56 -3.64 13.92
C GLU A 542 2.52 -4.73 14.20
N GLN A 543 2.71 -5.91 13.60
CA GLN A 543 1.82 -7.06 13.70
C GLN A 543 2.64 -8.33 13.92
N LEU A 544 1.99 -9.39 14.41
CA LEU A 544 2.65 -10.69 14.64
C LEU A 544 3.18 -11.32 13.35
N PHE A 545 2.44 -11.13 12.26
CA PHE A 545 2.78 -11.56 10.91
C PHE A 545 2.11 -10.60 9.91
N LYS A 546 2.57 -10.65 8.66
CA LYS A 546 1.97 -9.93 7.53
C LYS A 546 1.08 -10.88 6.75
N LEU A 547 -0.13 -10.45 6.43
CA LEU A 547 -1.10 -11.24 5.69
C LEU A 547 -1.26 -10.60 4.31
N ASP A 548 -0.75 -11.27 3.29
CA ASP A 548 -0.84 -10.86 1.89
C ASP A 548 -2.05 -11.56 1.27
N MET A 549 -3.14 -10.81 1.18
CA MET A 549 -4.41 -11.26 0.63
C MET A 549 -4.91 -10.26 -0.39
N ASN A 550 -5.13 -10.73 -1.63
CA ASN A 550 -5.80 -9.90 -2.61
C ASN A 550 -7.31 -9.86 -2.32
N VAL A 551 -7.77 -8.84 -1.61
CA VAL A 551 -9.19 -8.68 -1.23
C VAL A 551 -10.09 -8.18 -2.35
N THR A 552 -9.54 -7.76 -3.50
CA THR A 552 -10.36 -7.21 -4.59
C THR A 552 -11.29 -8.28 -5.15
N GLY A 553 -12.60 -8.03 -5.14
CA GLY A 553 -13.59 -8.98 -5.65
C GLY A 553 -13.99 -10.08 -4.66
N SER A 554 -13.47 -10.09 -3.43
CA SER A 554 -13.98 -10.95 -2.35
C SER A 554 -14.97 -10.22 -1.45
N CYS A 555 -15.70 -10.97 -0.62
CA CYS A 555 -16.66 -10.40 0.32
C CYS A 555 -16.01 -9.42 1.32
N LEU A 556 -14.71 -9.58 1.60
CA LEU A 556 -13.96 -8.70 2.51
C LEU A 556 -13.89 -7.27 1.98
N SER A 557 -13.88 -7.06 0.66
CA SER A 557 -13.85 -5.72 0.06
C SER A 557 -15.11 -4.88 0.31
N ASN A 558 -16.23 -5.52 0.68
CA ASN A 558 -17.49 -4.83 0.96
C ASN A 558 -17.57 -4.29 2.39
N TYR A 559 -16.64 -4.69 3.28
CA TYR A 559 -16.70 -4.42 4.70
C TYR A 559 -15.43 -3.73 5.23
N THR A 560 -15.61 -3.05 6.35
CA THR A 560 -14.56 -2.51 7.23
C THR A 560 -14.84 -3.03 8.63
N SER A 561 -13.84 -3.07 9.50
CA SER A 561 -14.03 -3.52 10.90
C SER A 561 -15.16 -2.75 11.61
N ALA A 562 -15.38 -1.48 11.25
CA ALA A 562 -16.40 -0.62 11.84
C ALA A 562 -17.84 -0.91 11.35
N ASN A 563 -18.03 -1.38 10.12
CA ASN A 563 -19.35 -1.63 9.53
C ASN A 563 -19.74 -3.11 9.44
N PHE A 564 -18.86 -4.02 9.85
CA PHE A 564 -19.09 -5.45 9.78
C PHE A 564 -20.14 -5.90 10.82
N LEU A 565 -21.23 -6.48 10.33
CA LEU A 565 -22.36 -6.96 11.13
C LEU A 565 -22.44 -8.47 11.05
N CYS A 566 -22.61 -9.12 12.20
CA CYS A 566 -22.53 -10.58 12.30
C CYS A 566 -23.77 -11.16 13.00
N PRO A 567 -24.18 -12.42 12.73
CA PRO A 567 -25.28 -13.03 13.47
C PRO A 567 -25.05 -13.04 14.98
N VAL A 568 -26.09 -12.74 15.77
CA VAL A 568 -25.97 -12.82 17.25
C VAL A 568 -25.96 -14.29 17.69
N PRO A 569 -25.10 -14.71 18.64
CA PRO A 569 -25.09 -16.09 19.14
C PRO A 569 -26.46 -16.55 19.67
N ASP A 570 -26.79 -17.84 19.54
CA ASP A 570 -28.09 -18.42 19.93
C ASP A 570 -28.52 -18.13 21.38
N ARG A 571 -27.56 -17.83 22.27
CA ARG A 571 -27.82 -17.40 23.65
C ARG A 571 -28.62 -16.10 23.74
N PHE A 572 -28.54 -15.27 22.70
CA PHE A 572 -29.37 -14.09 22.54
C PHE A 572 -30.63 -14.53 21.82
N ASN A 573 -31.73 -14.75 22.55
CA ASN A 573 -33.02 -15.16 22.01
C ASN A 573 -33.55 -14.11 21.00
N CYS A 574 -33.08 -14.15 19.76
CA CYS A 574 -33.55 -13.27 18.70
C CYS A 574 -35.02 -13.60 18.42
N PRO A 575 -35.92 -12.59 18.39
CA PRO A 575 -37.34 -12.86 18.20
C PRO A 575 -37.61 -13.56 16.87
N LYS A 576 -38.57 -14.51 16.83
CA LYS A 576 -38.80 -15.43 15.69
C LYS A 576 -39.05 -14.74 14.34
N ASN A 577 -39.45 -13.47 14.32
CA ASN A 577 -39.72 -12.68 13.10
C ASN A 577 -38.73 -11.54 12.90
N CYS A 578 -37.56 -11.63 13.54
CA CYS A 578 -36.50 -10.64 13.48
C CYS A 578 -35.18 -11.27 13.08
N THR A 579 -34.38 -10.55 12.31
CA THR A 579 -32.97 -10.82 12.09
C THR A 579 -32.16 -9.92 13.02
N CYS A 580 -31.40 -10.51 13.94
CA CYS A 580 -30.52 -9.79 14.85
C CYS A 580 -29.08 -9.97 14.38
N LEU A 581 -28.36 -8.86 14.23
CA LEU A 581 -26.93 -8.82 13.92
C LEU A 581 -26.22 -7.99 15.00
N ILE A 582 -24.97 -8.33 15.35
CA ILE A 582 -24.12 -7.58 16.26
C ILE A 582 -22.99 -6.90 15.49
N ASN A 583 -22.72 -5.66 15.86
CA ASN A 583 -21.48 -4.96 15.53
C ASN A 583 -20.51 -5.16 16.70
N GLN A 584 -19.38 -5.83 16.45
CA GLN A 584 -18.40 -6.14 17.50
C GLN A 584 -17.59 -4.92 17.95
N GLU A 585 -17.38 -3.93 17.06
CA GLU A 585 -16.60 -2.72 17.38
C GLU A 585 -17.36 -1.82 18.36
N THR A 586 -18.66 -1.64 18.14
CA THR A 586 -19.51 -0.79 19.00
C THR A 586 -20.23 -1.57 20.10
N ASN A 587 -20.13 -2.90 20.10
CA ASN A 587 -20.89 -3.82 20.93
C ASN A 587 -22.41 -3.53 20.91
N SER A 588 -22.96 -3.28 19.72
CA SER A 588 -24.37 -2.91 19.54
C SER A 588 -25.11 -3.87 18.61
N ILE A 589 -26.39 -4.13 18.93
CA ILE A 589 -27.23 -5.03 18.12
C ILE A 589 -28.10 -4.25 17.15
N HIS A 590 -28.08 -4.68 15.89
CA HIS A 590 -28.93 -4.27 14.79
C HIS A 590 -30.04 -5.32 14.63
N MET A 591 -31.27 -4.93 14.91
CA MET A 591 -32.43 -5.82 14.86
C MET A 591 -33.39 -5.34 13.76
N ASN A 592 -33.71 -6.23 12.81
CA ASN A 592 -34.66 -5.96 11.74
C ASN A 592 -35.81 -6.95 11.78
N CYS A 593 -37.01 -6.46 12.04
CA CYS A 593 -38.20 -7.24 12.34
C CYS A 593 -39.27 -7.06 11.25
N SER A 594 -39.76 -8.18 10.72
CA SER A 594 -40.76 -8.21 9.65
C SER A 594 -42.21 -8.33 10.16
N SER A 595 -42.42 -8.32 11.48
CA SER A 595 -43.74 -8.41 12.13
C SER A 595 -43.74 -7.61 13.44
N PRO A 596 -44.92 -7.23 13.98
CA PRO A 596 -45.02 -6.49 15.24
C PRO A 596 -44.39 -7.30 16.39
N LEU A 597 -43.38 -6.68 17.02
CA LEU A 597 -42.62 -7.27 18.12
C LEU A 597 -43.34 -7.02 19.46
N VAL A 598 -43.70 -8.07 20.18
CA VAL A 598 -43.99 -7.97 21.63
C VAL A 598 -42.67 -8.21 22.35
N LEU A 599 -42.11 -7.14 22.92
CA LEU A 599 -40.88 -7.25 23.72
C LEU A 599 -41.17 -8.12 24.95
N PRO A 600 -40.39 -9.19 25.21
CA PRO A 600 -40.67 -10.10 26.31
C PRO A 600 -40.58 -9.36 27.64
N SER A 601 -41.66 -9.41 28.42
CA SER A 601 -41.81 -8.67 29.67
C SER A 601 -41.20 -9.36 30.89
N ASN A 602 -40.54 -10.52 30.76
CA ASN A 602 -39.74 -11.06 31.87
C ASN A 602 -38.82 -12.25 31.53
N ARG A 603 -37.72 -12.33 32.30
CA ARG A 603 -36.70 -13.39 32.45
C ARG A 603 -35.55 -13.49 31.42
N SER A 604 -34.41 -12.86 31.73
CA SER A 604 -33.29 -13.54 32.41
C SER A 604 -32.21 -12.53 32.85
N GLU A 605 -31.76 -12.63 34.10
CA GLU A 605 -30.81 -11.73 34.78
C GLU A 605 -29.35 -11.86 34.31
N GLN A 606 -29.07 -12.17 33.04
CA GLN A 606 -27.67 -12.32 32.59
C GLN A 606 -27.33 -11.72 31.23
N ILE A 607 -28.24 -10.97 30.60
CA ILE A 607 -27.92 -10.29 29.35
C ILE A 607 -27.40 -8.90 29.67
N TYR A 608 -26.07 -8.80 29.80
CA TYR A 608 -25.30 -7.58 29.92
C TYR A 608 -25.84 -6.45 29.03
N SER A 609 -25.62 -5.21 29.48
CA SER A 609 -25.93 -3.90 28.89
C SER A 609 -25.76 -3.73 27.36
N VAL A 610 -26.44 -4.52 26.54
CA VAL A 610 -26.30 -4.42 25.08
C VAL A 610 -27.20 -3.31 24.59
N THR A 611 -26.58 -2.35 23.90
CA THR A 611 -27.29 -1.25 23.29
C THR A 611 -27.87 -1.72 21.97
N ILE A 612 -29.17 -1.56 21.75
CA ILE A 612 -29.75 -1.76 20.41
C ILE A 612 -29.30 -0.57 19.57
N GLY A 613 -28.33 -0.81 18.71
CA GLY A 613 -27.73 0.18 17.82
C GLY A 613 -28.74 0.66 16.79
N GLU A 614 -29.53 -0.27 16.23
CA GLU A 614 -30.58 0.00 15.25
C GLU A 614 -31.74 -0.98 15.40
N LEU A 615 -32.98 -0.48 15.46
CA LEU A 615 -34.19 -1.30 15.42
C LEU A 615 -35.06 -0.89 14.23
N ARG A 616 -35.24 -1.78 13.26
CA ARG A 616 -36.12 -1.60 12.11
C ARG A 616 -37.34 -2.49 12.25
N LEU A 617 -38.54 -1.92 12.12
CA LEU A 617 -39.80 -2.67 12.25
C LEU A 617 -40.67 -2.44 11.01
N GLN A 618 -41.33 -3.51 10.55
CA GLN A 618 -42.37 -3.47 9.53
C GLN A 618 -43.71 -3.96 10.11
N GLY A 619 -44.75 -3.13 10.08
CA GLY A 619 -46.13 -3.48 10.44
C GLY A 619 -46.51 -3.37 11.93
N LEU A 620 -46.09 -2.32 12.65
CA LEU A 620 -46.57 -2.10 14.02
C LEU A 620 -48.01 -1.59 14.09
N SER A 621 -48.84 -2.27 14.89
CA SER A 621 -50.11 -1.77 15.42
C SER A 621 -50.15 -1.99 16.93
N GLY A 622 -49.73 -1.01 17.73
CA GLY A 622 -49.80 -1.09 19.20
C GLY A 622 -48.71 -0.30 19.94
N ASN A 623 -49.02 0.11 21.17
CA ASN A 623 -48.23 1.02 22.02
C ASN A 623 -46.86 0.47 22.43
N PHE A 624 -45.82 1.30 22.33
CA PHE A 624 -44.52 1.08 22.99
C PHE A 624 -44.63 1.39 24.49
N SER A 625 -44.86 0.38 25.33
CA SER A 625 -44.72 0.53 26.79
C SER A 625 -43.70 -0.45 27.36
N GLN A 626 -42.68 0.14 28.00
CA GLN A 626 -41.68 -0.48 28.89
C GLN A 626 -40.84 -1.63 28.32
N SER A 627 -39.63 -1.28 27.89
CA SER A 627 -38.49 -2.19 27.94
C SER A 627 -37.28 -1.43 28.47
N GLU A 628 -36.54 -2.02 29.42
CA GLU A 628 -35.26 -1.52 29.97
C GLU A 628 -34.10 -1.53 28.95
N LEU A 629 -34.42 -1.64 27.66
CA LEU A 629 -33.47 -1.72 26.56
C LEU A 629 -32.90 -0.33 26.24
N LYS A 630 -31.57 -0.22 26.25
CA LYS A 630 -30.85 0.99 25.82
C LYS A 630 -30.85 1.04 24.29
N ILE A 631 -31.84 1.70 23.67
CA ILE A 631 -31.93 1.86 22.20
C ILE A 631 -31.33 3.19 21.79
N LYS A 632 -30.39 3.19 20.82
CA LYS A 632 -29.78 4.40 20.25
C LYS A 632 -30.46 4.88 18.97
N ARG A 633 -30.77 3.98 18.02
CA ARG A 633 -31.44 4.35 16.76
C ARG A 633 -32.72 3.52 16.56
N LEU A 634 -33.84 4.19 16.33
CA LEU A 634 -35.16 3.58 16.16
C LEU A 634 -35.73 3.96 14.79
N LEU A 635 -35.80 3.00 13.88
CA LEU A 635 -36.18 3.20 12.48
C LEU A 635 -37.57 2.59 12.20
N LEU A 636 -38.59 3.43 12.24
CA LEU A 636 -40.00 3.08 12.09
C LEU A 636 -40.64 3.71 10.85
N GLY A 637 -39.84 4.20 9.89
CA GLY A 637 -40.35 4.81 8.67
C GLY A 637 -41.21 3.87 7.81
N ASN A 638 -42.17 4.43 7.07
CA ASN A 638 -43.08 3.75 6.13
C ASN A 638 -43.88 2.59 6.74
N ASN A 639 -44.45 2.82 7.93
CA ASN A 639 -45.28 1.87 8.65
C ASN A 639 -46.75 2.35 8.72
N ARG A 640 -47.59 1.72 9.56
CA ARG A 640 -49.00 2.09 9.79
C ARG A 640 -49.25 2.58 11.22
N LEU A 641 -48.26 3.22 11.84
CA LEU A 641 -48.36 3.70 13.22
C LEU A 641 -49.42 4.80 13.35
N THR A 642 -50.33 4.68 14.31
CA THR A 642 -51.39 5.68 14.59
C THR A 642 -51.09 6.56 15.81
N GLY A 643 -50.16 6.16 16.69
CA GLY A 643 -49.72 6.96 17.84
C GLY A 643 -48.43 6.42 18.47
N VAL A 644 -47.72 7.28 19.22
CA VAL A 644 -46.50 6.95 19.97
C VAL A 644 -46.66 7.45 21.41
N GLN A 645 -46.74 6.54 22.39
CA GLN A 645 -46.95 6.92 23.81
C GLN A 645 -45.66 7.17 24.60
N SER A 646 -44.55 6.51 24.24
CA SER A 646 -43.27 6.64 24.94
C SER A 646 -42.09 6.30 24.02
N ILE A 647 -40.92 6.90 24.29
CA ILE A 647 -39.68 6.73 23.52
C ILE A 647 -38.51 6.42 24.49
N PRO A 648 -37.56 5.53 24.12
CA PRO A 648 -36.39 5.19 24.92
C PRO A 648 -35.55 6.41 25.34
N VAL A 649 -34.90 6.33 26.50
CA VAL A 649 -34.20 7.47 27.13
C VAL A 649 -32.90 7.87 26.40
N ASN A 650 -32.21 6.92 25.77
CA ASN A 650 -30.87 7.14 25.18
C ASN A 650 -30.90 7.25 23.64
N LEU A 651 -32.03 7.72 23.08
CA LEU A 651 -32.25 7.72 21.63
C LEU A 651 -31.54 8.90 20.94
N THR A 652 -30.66 8.58 19.99
CA THR A 652 -29.94 9.56 19.14
C THR A 652 -30.59 9.73 17.77
N VAL A 653 -31.24 8.70 17.22
CA VAL A 653 -31.94 8.77 15.93
C VAL A 653 -33.34 8.18 16.03
N LEU A 654 -34.34 8.93 15.55
CA LEU A 654 -35.72 8.46 15.36
C LEU A 654 -36.15 8.64 13.91
N GLU A 655 -36.62 7.58 13.25
CA GLU A 655 -37.29 7.71 11.96
C GLU A 655 -38.75 7.26 12.04
N VAL A 656 -39.72 8.15 11.79
CA VAL A 656 -41.15 7.83 11.81
C VAL A 656 -41.90 8.37 10.59
N HIS A 657 -41.19 8.79 9.54
CA HIS A 657 -41.80 9.26 8.30
C HIS A 657 -42.73 8.22 7.66
N GLY A 658 -43.70 8.62 6.83
CA GLY A 658 -44.54 7.68 6.06
C GLY A 658 -45.47 6.81 6.91
N ASN A 659 -45.93 7.30 8.06
CA ASN A 659 -46.84 6.58 8.96
C ASN A 659 -48.25 7.21 8.96
N GLN A 660 -49.12 6.78 9.89
CA GLN A 660 -50.47 7.34 10.10
C GLN A 660 -50.55 8.18 11.38
N LEU A 661 -49.45 8.79 11.80
CA LEU A 661 -49.39 9.58 13.03
C LEU A 661 -50.13 10.90 12.83
N SER A 662 -51.04 11.19 13.75
CA SER A 662 -51.82 12.43 13.76
C SER A 662 -51.33 13.42 14.81
N ARG A 663 -50.81 12.96 15.95
CA ARG A 663 -50.25 13.78 17.04
C ARG A 663 -49.11 13.05 17.77
N LEU A 664 -48.25 13.82 18.44
CA LEU A 664 -47.27 13.34 19.42
C LEU A 664 -47.57 14.00 20.77
N SER A 665 -47.41 13.28 21.88
CA SER A 665 -47.62 13.83 23.23
C SER A 665 -46.45 14.69 23.69
N ASP A 666 -46.70 15.62 24.61
CA ASP A 666 -45.68 16.51 25.18
C ASP A 666 -44.55 15.74 25.87
N SER A 667 -44.90 14.61 26.49
CA SER A 667 -43.94 13.66 27.09
C SER A 667 -42.96 13.06 26.08
N VAL A 668 -43.40 12.85 24.84
CA VAL A 668 -42.59 12.36 23.73
C VAL A 668 -41.75 13.51 23.15
N LEU A 669 -42.34 14.69 22.97
CA LEU A 669 -41.66 15.89 22.46
C LEU A 669 -40.52 16.35 23.39
N ALA A 670 -40.72 16.28 24.71
CA ALA A 670 -39.70 16.59 25.69
C ALA A 670 -38.47 15.66 25.57
N ARG A 671 -38.68 14.38 25.26
CA ARG A 671 -37.59 13.41 25.06
C ARG A 671 -36.87 13.61 23.72
N LEU A 672 -37.62 13.90 22.66
CA LEU A 672 -37.07 14.17 21.33
C LEU A 672 -36.23 15.46 21.28
N ASN A 673 -36.36 16.32 22.28
CA ASN A 673 -35.58 17.54 22.39
C ASN A 673 -34.06 17.31 22.51
N TYR A 674 -33.63 16.08 22.82
CA TYR A 674 -32.22 15.70 22.94
C TYR A 674 -31.74 14.72 21.85
N THR A 675 -32.63 14.32 20.93
CA THR A 675 -32.31 13.39 19.82
C THR A 675 -31.63 14.14 18.68
N GLU A 676 -30.59 13.57 18.07
CA GLU A 676 -29.75 14.22 17.06
C GLU A 676 -30.41 14.29 15.68
N ARG A 677 -31.12 13.23 15.27
CA ARG A 677 -31.78 13.15 13.96
C ARG A 677 -33.19 12.56 14.07
N ILE A 678 -34.17 13.24 13.46
CA ILE A 678 -35.59 12.90 13.50
C ILE A 678 -36.17 12.97 12.08
N THR A 679 -37.05 12.03 11.68
CA THR A 679 -37.85 12.16 10.44
C THR A 679 -39.35 12.04 10.71
N LEU A 680 -40.14 12.98 10.19
CA LEU A 680 -41.58 13.15 10.50
C LEU A 680 -42.48 13.26 9.25
N ALA A 681 -41.90 13.35 8.05
CA ALA A 681 -42.63 13.62 6.81
C ALA A 681 -43.66 12.55 6.47
N ASN A 682 -44.59 12.86 5.58
CA ASN A 682 -45.59 11.90 5.06
C ASN A 682 -46.42 11.23 6.17
N ASN A 683 -46.84 11.99 7.17
CA ASN A 683 -47.79 11.58 8.23
C ASN A 683 -49.01 12.53 8.22
N PRO A 684 -50.23 12.04 8.52
CA PRO A 684 -51.44 12.85 8.53
C PRO A 684 -51.57 13.71 9.81
N TRP A 685 -50.63 14.63 10.04
CA TRP A 685 -50.60 15.47 11.24
C TRP A 685 -51.88 16.31 11.38
N THR A 686 -52.56 16.18 12.52
CA THR A 686 -53.72 17.02 12.85
C THR A 686 -53.21 18.38 13.32
N CYS A 687 -53.68 19.43 12.68
CA CYS A 687 -53.26 20.81 12.93
C CYS A 687 -54.43 21.63 13.43
N ASP A 688 -54.79 21.42 14.69
CA ASP A 688 -55.77 22.18 15.46
C ASP A 688 -55.13 22.78 16.72
N CYS A 689 -55.94 23.38 17.62
CA CYS A 689 -55.42 24.08 18.79
C CYS A 689 -54.44 23.28 19.66
N ASP A 690 -54.64 21.98 19.78
CA ASP A 690 -53.81 21.14 20.64
C ASP A 690 -52.44 20.82 20.01
N ALA A 691 -52.23 21.15 18.73
CA ALA A 691 -50.97 20.89 18.02
C ALA A 691 -49.93 22.01 18.14
N LEU A 692 -50.22 23.06 18.92
CA LEU A 692 -49.33 24.22 19.14
C LEU A 692 -47.93 23.82 19.63
N GLU A 693 -47.83 22.92 20.61
CA GLU A 693 -46.54 22.49 21.18
C GLU A 693 -45.73 21.66 20.18
N PHE A 694 -46.39 20.80 19.40
CA PHE A 694 -45.76 20.03 18.34
C PHE A 694 -45.22 20.93 17.21
N MET A 695 -46.00 21.91 16.77
CA MET A 695 -45.56 22.91 15.79
C MET A 695 -44.34 23.69 16.29
N ALA A 696 -44.38 24.17 17.54
CA ALA A 696 -43.27 24.87 18.16
C ALA A 696 -42.01 23.99 18.27
N PHE A 697 -42.16 22.70 18.58
CA PHE A 697 -41.06 21.75 18.60
C PHE A 697 -40.39 21.62 17.22
N VAL A 698 -41.18 21.39 16.16
CA VAL A 698 -40.67 21.20 14.78
C VAL A 698 -39.97 22.47 14.27
N GLN A 699 -40.51 23.65 14.57
CA GLN A 699 -39.89 24.94 14.21
C GLN A 699 -38.60 25.21 15.02
N ARG A 700 -38.57 24.86 16.31
CA ARG A 700 -37.40 25.05 17.18
C ARG A 700 -36.25 24.09 16.86
N ARG A 701 -36.56 22.85 16.48
CA ARG A 701 -35.59 21.77 16.19
C ARG A 701 -35.47 21.47 14.70
N PHE A 702 -35.52 22.51 13.87
CA PHE A 702 -35.47 22.40 12.40
C PHE A 702 -34.17 21.74 11.89
N ASP A 703 -33.09 21.82 12.67
CA ASP A 703 -31.78 21.22 12.40
C ASP A 703 -31.76 19.70 12.61
N ALA A 704 -32.54 19.20 13.55
CA ALA A 704 -32.65 17.77 13.85
C ALA A 704 -33.72 17.05 13.01
N VAL A 705 -34.76 17.77 12.55
CA VAL A 705 -35.80 17.20 11.68
C VAL A 705 -35.32 17.17 10.22
N ALA A 706 -34.77 16.03 9.80
CA ALA A 706 -34.06 15.92 8.53
C ALA A 706 -34.95 16.08 7.28
N ASP A 707 -36.25 15.82 7.39
CA ASP A 707 -37.23 15.82 6.29
C ASP A 707 -38.29 16.94 6.44
N LEU A 708 -37.94 18.03 7.14
CA LEU A 708 -38.82 19.14 7.48
C LEU A 708 -39.65 19.69 6.31
N ALA A 709 -39.08 19.76 5.11
CA ALA A 709 -39.72 20.30 3.92
C ALA A 709 -41.03 19.57 3.55
N ASN A 710 -41.14 18.28 3.89
CA ASN A 710 -42.27 17.42 3.55
C ASN A 710 -43.15 17.10 4.77
N VAL A 711 -43.00 17.84 5.87
CA VAL A 711 -43.87 17.72 7.05
C VAL A 711 -45.08 18.62 6.86
N THR A 712 -46.21 18.02 6.49
CA THR A 712 -47.47 18.73 6.22
C THR A 712 -48.60 18.26 7.14
N CYS A 713 -49.53 19.15 7.44
CA CYS A 713 -50.81 18.85 8.04
C CYS A 713 -51.65 17.94 7.13
N LYS A 714 -52.64 17.25 7.70
CA LYS A 714 -53.58 16.39 6.98
C LYS A 714 -54.33 17.11 5.84
N ASP A 715 -54.48 18.43 5.94
CA ASP A 715 -55.09 19.31 4.92
C ASP A 715 -54.10 19.84 3.87
N GLY A 716 -52.83 19.41 3.91
CA GLY A 716 -51.79 19.77 2.96
C GLY A 716 -50.97 21.03 3.32
N ARG A 717 -51.29 21.73 4.41
CA ARG A 717 -50.52 22.91 4.85
C ARG A 717 -49.16 22.50 5.41
N ALA A 718 -48.08 23.23 5.09
CA ALA A 718 -46.74 22.91 5.59
C ALA A 718 -46.57 23.34 7.06
N LEU A 719 -46.28 22.39 7.96
CA LEU A 719 -46.22 22.63 9.42
C LEU A 719 -45.16 23.68 9.79
N ALA A 720 -44.04 23.69 9.07
CA ALA A 720 -42.97 24.66 9.27
C ALA A 720 -43.38 26.13 8.99
N LYS A 721 -44.49 26.37 8.29
CA LYS A 721 -44.95 27.69 7.84
C LYS A 721 -46.23 28.18 8.52
N LEU A 722 -46.85 27.36 9.36
CA LEU A 722 -48.10 27.68 10.07
C LEU A 722 -47.84 28.58 11.28
N SER A 723 -48.79 29.47 11.56
CA SER A 723 -48.82 30.31 12.77
C SER A 723 -49.89 29.81 13.76
N ALA A 724 -49.73 30.16 15.03
CA ALA A 724 -50.67 29.78 16.10
C ALA A 724 -52.12 30.24 15.81
N ASP A 725 -52.27 31.39 15.15
CA ASP A 725 -53.55 32.03 14.83
C ASP A 725 -54.32 31.28 13.71
N GLU A 726 -53.62 30.57 12.83
CA GLU A 726 -54.22 29.76 11.76
C GLU A 726 -54.66 28.35 12.21
N LEU A 727 -54.18 27.88 13.37
CA LEU A 727 -54.50 26.57 13.97
C LEU A 727 -55.71 26.64 14.93
N CYS A 728 -55.83 27.74 15.67
CA CYS A 728 -56.82 27.94 16.72
C CYS A 728 -57.92 28.92 16.31
N ASN A 729 -58.93 28.45 15.58
CA ASN A 729 -60.07 29.30 15.22
C ASN A 729 -61.38 28.81 15.86
N ASN A 730 -61.66 29.26 17.09
CA ASN A 730 -62.89 28.94 17.84
C ASN A 730 -64.10 29.75 17.31
N ALA A 731 -64.76 29.21 16.29
CA ALA A 731 -65.85 29.85 15.56
C ALA A 731 -67.22 29.95 16.29
N GLN A 732 -67.33 29.61 17.58
CA GLN A 732 -68.55 29.85 18.37
C GLN A 732 -68.46 31.02 19.36
N LEU A 733 -67.26 31.50 19.67
CA LEU A 733 -67.12 32.78 20.38
C LEU A 733 -67.20 33.96 19.39
N ALA A 734 -66.96 33.73 18.11
CA ALA A 734 -66.85 34.76 17.07
C ALA A 734 -68.14 35.55 16.80
N VAL A 735 -69.34 34.98 17.01
CA VAL A 735 -70.60 35.71 16.77
C VAL A 735 -70.92 36.63 17.96
N ALA A 736 -70.80 36.15 19.19
CA ALA A 736 -70.96 36.97 20.39
C ALA A 736 -69.83 38.01 20.53
N ALA A 737 -68.60 37.61 20.19
CA ALA A 737 -67.46 38.51 20.11
C ALA A 737 -67.58 39.47 18.94
N SER A 738 -68.21 39.16 17.79
CA SER A 738 -68.34 40.15 16.69
C SER A 738 -69.25 41.32 17.03
N VAL A 739 -70.30 41.11 17.85
CA VAL A 739 -71.13 42.20 18.38
C VAL A 739 -70.34 42.99 19.44
N PHE A 740 -69.57 42.28 20.27
CA PHE A 740 -68.70 42.90 21.26
C PHE A 740 -67.48 43.60 20.64
N ILE A 741 -66.96 43.15 19.49
CA ILE A 741 -65.81 43.68 18.73
C ILE A 741 -66.28 44.78 17.77
N ALA A 742 -67.52 44.75 17.29
CA ALA A 742 -68.09 45.91 16.61
C ALA A 742 -68.31 47.06 17.61
N ILE A 743 -68.85 46.77 18.80
CA ILE A 743 -69.01 47.77 19.88
C ILE A 743 -67.64 48.17 20.44
N ALA A 744 -66.76 47.21 20.75
CA ALA A 744 -65.41 47.45 21.24
C ALA A 744 -64.51 48.01 20.15
N GLY A 745 -64.79 47.84 18.87
CA GLY A 745 -64.07 48.39 17.72
C GLY A 745 -64.54 49.81 17.36
N ILE A 746 -65.80 50.15 17.65
CA ILE A 746 -66.27 51.53 17.67
C ILE A 746 -65.71 52.24 18.91
N ILE A 747 -65.65 51.57 20.06
CA ILE A 747 -65.04 52.09 21.29
C ILE A 747 -63.51 52.14 21.18
N LEU A 748 -62.83 51.15 20.58
CA LEU A 748 -61.39 51.14 20.28
C LEU A 748 -61.07 52.06 19.11
N GLY A 749 -61.97 52.25 18.16
CA GLY A 749 -61.82 53.27 17.11
C GLY A 749 -61.94 54.66 17.72
N ALA A 750 -62.87 54.87 18.66
CA ALA A 750 -63.00 56.11 19.41
C ALA A 750 -61.85 56.31 20.41
N LEU A 751 -61.39 55.26 21.09
CA LEU A 751 -60.26 55.25 22.03
C LEU A 751 -58.91 55.28 21.32
N ALA A 752 -58.78 54.74 20.12
CA ALA A 752 -57.59 54.83 19.27
C ALA A 752 -57.57 56.16 18.52
N ALA A 753 -58.72 56.75 18.18
CA ALA A 753 -58.81 58.13 17.73
C ALA A 753 -58.53 59.11 18.89
N LEU A 754 -59.04 58.86 20.10
CA LEU A 754 -58.67 59.57 21.33
C LEU A 754 -57.20 59.33 21.67
N TYR A 755 -56.68 58.11 21.52
CA TYR A 755 -55.28 57.78 21.78
C TYR A 755 -54.37 58.41 20.75
N TYR A 756 -54.65 58.36 19.44
CA TYR A 756 -53.85 59.07 18.44
C TYR A 756 -53.97 60.60 18.59
N LYS A 757 -55.14 61.11 19.00
CA LYS A 757 -55.37 62.55 19.25
C LYS A 757 -54.73 63.06 20.55
N PHE A 758 -54.55 62.21 21.56
CA PHE A 758 -53.99 62.52 22.89
C PHE A 758 -52.82 61.60 23.29
N GLN A 759 -52.04 61.08 22.33
CA GLN A 759 -51.11 59.95 22.55
C GLN A 759 -50.01 60.25 23.55
N HIS A 760 -49.60 61.52 23.62
CA HIS A 760 -48.60 61.98 24.58
C HIS A 760 -49.18 62.05 25.99
N GLU A 761 -50.40 62.58 26.18
CA GLU A 761 -51.04 62.72 27.50
C GLU A 761 -51.35 61.36 28.14
N ILE A 762 -51.74 60.36 27.34
CA ILE A 762 -52.06 59.00 27.84
C ILE A 762 -50.80 58.21 28.22
N LYS A 763 -49.69 58.35 27.48
CA LYS A 763 -48.39 57.75 27.84
C LYS A 763 -47.82 58.37 29.12
N VAL A 764 -48.01 59.68 29.32
CA VAL A 764 -47.64 60.41 30.54
C VAL A 764 -48.54 60.02 31.71
N TRP A 765 -49.85 59.84 31.50
CA TRP A 765 -50.80 59.40 32.54
C TRP A 765 -50.52 57.97 33.05
N LEU A 766 -50.20 57.03 32.14
CA LEU A 766 -49.84 55.64 32.48
C LEU A 766 -48.52 55.54 33.25
N TYR A 767 -47.56 56.40 32.94
CA TYR A 767 -46.31 56.49 33.69
C TYR A 767 -46.52 57.13 35.07
N ALA A 768 -47.35 58.18 35.18
CA ALA A 768 -47.68 58.84 36.44
C ALA A 768 -48.47 57.97 37.44
N HIS A 769 -49.14 56.91 36.97
CA HIS A 769 -49.96 56.00 37.81
C HIS A 769 -49.38 54.57 37.96
N ASN A 770 -48.12 54.34 37.57
CA ASN A 770 -47.36 53.11 37.85
C ASN A 770 -47.99 51.78 37.34
N LEU A 771 -48.69 51.80 36.21
CA LEU A 771 -49.38 50.62 35.64
C LEU A 771 -48.67 50.11 34.36
N LEU A 772 -48.38 48.81 34.28
CA LEU A 772 -47.84 48.09 33.10
C LEU A 772 -46.50 48.63 32.52
N LEU A 773 -45.55 48.99 33.39
CA LEU A 773 -44.23 49.55 33.04
C LEU A 773 -43.32 48.63 32.20
N TRP A 774 -43.54 47.31 32.16
CA TRP A 774 -42.69 46.36 31.43
C TRP A 774 -42.89 46.37 29.90
N LEU A 775 -43.99 46.95 29.40
CA LEU A 775 -44.28 47.15 27.97
C LEU A 775 -43.64 48.43 27.39
N VAL A 776 -42.88 49.17 28.21
CA VAL A 776 -42.19 50.39 27.84
C VAL A 776 -40.75 50.25 28.29
N THR A 777 -39.86 49.70 27.45
CA THR A 777 -38.43 49.67 27.80
C THR A 777 -37.86 51.09 27.70
N GLU A 778 -37.04 51.50 28.68
CA GLU A 778 -36.44 52.86 28.73
C GLU A 778 -35.69 53.17 27.41
N ALA A 779 -35.10 52.13 26.79
CA ALA A 779 -34.40 52.19 25.52
C ALA A 779 -35.30 52.32 24.26
N GLU A 780 -36.59 51.98 24.32
CA GLU A 780 -37.54 52.16 23.21
C GLU A 780 -38.21 53.54 23.23
N VAL A 781 -38.44 54.13 24.42
CA VAL A 781 -38.97 55.51 24.53
C VAL A 781 -37.95 56.55 24.11
N ASP A 782 -36.67 56.27 24.34
CA ASP A 782 -35.56 57.16 23.98
C ASP A 782 -34.88 56.76 22.65
N LYS A 783 -35.47 55.82 21.90
CA LYS A 783 -34.88 55.28 20.65
C LYS A 783 -34.69 56.34 19.58
N ASP A 784 -35.61 57.30 19.51
CA ASP A 784 -35.62 58.37 18.52
C ASP A 784 -34.89 59.64 19.00
N LYS A 785 -34.39 59.65 20.25
CA LYS A 785 -33.61 60.76 20.80
C LYS A 785 -32.23 60.85 20.15
N ARG A 786 -31.91 62.05 19.66
CA ARG A 786 -30.74 62.29 18.81
C ARG A 786 -29.43 62.27 19.58
N TYR A 787 -29.45 62.59 20.87
CA TYR A 787 -28.28 62.68 21.75
C TYR A 787 -28.44 61.80 22.99
N ASP A 788 -27.34 61.16 23.41
CA ASP A 788 -27.27 60.37 24.64
C ASP A 788 -27.23 61.28 25.89
N GLY A 789 -26.79 62.54 25.76
CA GLY A 789 -26.87 63.53 26.83
C GLY A 789 -26.77 64.98 26.34
N PHE A 790 -27.38 65.91 27.06
CA PHE A 790 -27.27 67.35 26.85
C PHE A 790 -26.54 67.99 28.03
N ILE A 791 -25.53 68.83 27.78
CA ILE A 791 -24.80 69.50 28.85
C ILE A 791 -25.26 70.96 28.96
N SER A 792 -25.83 71.26 30.13
CA SER A 792 -26.25 72.58 30.55
C SER A 792 -25.15 73.21 31.41
N TYR A 793 -24.61 74.35 30.98
CA TYR A 793 -23.49 75.03 31.64
C TYR A 793 -23.53 76.55 31.37
N SER A 794 -22.81 77.33 32.19
CA SER A 794 -22.67 78.77 31.96
C SER A 794 -21.67 79.02 30.84
N HIS A 795 -21.91 79.98 29.95
CA HIS A 795 -20.93 80.38 28.91
C HIS A 795 -19.53 80.71 29.47
N LYS A 796 -19.44 81.14 30.74
CA LYS A 796 -18.15 81.37 31.42
C LYS A 796 -17.39 80.08 31.73
N ASP A 797 -18.09 78.96 31.86
CA ASP A 797 -17.53 77.63 32.15
C ASP A 797 -17.35 76.79 30.87
N GLU A 798 -17.60 77.38 29.70
CA GLU A 798 -17.53 76.71 28.39
C GLU A 798 -16.17 76.07 28.13
N LEU A 799 -15.08 76.72 28.52
CA LEU A 799 -13.73 76.19 28.39
C LEU A 799 -13.57 74.85 29.11
N PHE A 800 -14.09 74.73 30.34
CA PHE A 800 -14.07 73.47 31.08
C PHE A 800 -14.91 72.41 30.38
N VAL A 801 -16.11 72.76 29.93
CA VAL A 801 -17.02 71.80 29.28
C VAL A 801 -16.46 71.33 27.94
N ALA A 802 -16.01 72.22 27.08
CA ALA A 802 -15.53 71.91 25.73
C ALA A 802 -14.18 71.18 25.74
N GLN A 803 -13.26 71.53 26.66
CA GLN A 803 -11.90 70.96 26.66
C GLN A 803 -11.73 69.79 27.63
N THR A 804 -12.56 69.69 28.66
CA THR A 804 -12.43 68.65 29.69
C THR A 804 -13.61 67.70 29.70
N LEU A 805 -14.83 68.21 29.85
CA LEU A 805 -16.01 67.36 30.09
C LEU A 805 -16.47 66.60 28.85
N VAL A 806 -16.58 67.28 27.70
CA VAL A 806 -17.02 66.68 26.43
C VAL A 806 -16.01 65.65 25.92
N PRO A 807 -14.69 65.94 25.86
CA PRO A 807 -13.70 64.95 25.41
C PRO A 807 -13.60 63.74 26.34
N GLY A 808 -13.93 63.91 27.63
CA GLY A 808 -13.97 62.80 28.58
C GLY A 808 -15.16 61.87 28.43
N LEU A 809 -16.20 62.24 27.67
CA LEU A 809 -17.43 61.46 27.48
C LEU A 809 -17.68 61.04 26.02
N GLU A 810 -17.15 61.78 25.03
CA GLU A 810 -17.24 61.44 23.61
C GLU A 810 -15.89 60.93 23.07
N PRO A 811 -15.83 59.74 22.42
CA PRO A 811 -16.78 58.61 22.41
C PRO A 811 -16.69 57.71 23.66
N PRO A 812 -17.78 57.03 24.11
CA PRO A 812 -18.83 56.43 23.27
C PRO A 812 -20.18 57.14 23.23
N PHE A 813 -20.40 58.20 24.02
CA PHE A 813 -21.70 58.89 24.05
C PHE A 813 -21.76 60.02 23.02
N LYS A 814 -22.96 60.34 22.54
CA LYS A 814 -23.20 61.51 21.69
C LYS A 814 -23.85 62.64 22.48
N LEU A 815 -23.18 63.78 22.61
CA LEU A 815 -23.56 64.90 23.46
C LEU A 815 -24.02 66.12 22.68
N CYS A 816 -24.98 66.85 23.23
CA CYS A 816 -25.46 68.16 22.74
C CYS A 816 -24.93 69.28 23.65
N ILE A 817 -24.33 70.32 23.06
CA ILE A 817 -23.91 71.55 23.76
C ILE A 817 -24.31 72.81 22.98
N HIS A 818 -24.64 73.90 23.68
CA HIS A 818 -25.16 75.13 23.04
C HIS A 818 -24.20 75.72 22.00
N ALA A 819 -22.91 75.79 22.33
CA ALA A 819 -21.91 76.41 21.46
C ALA A 819 -21.69 75.68 20.12
N ARG A 820 -22.04 74.39 20.05
CA ARG A 820 -21.81 73.54 18.87
C ARG A 820 -23.08 73.24 18.09
N ASP A 821 -24.17 72.96 18.81
CA ASP A 821 -25.34 72.29 18.23
C ASP A 821 -26.56 73.20 18.09
N TRP A 822 -26.52 74.44 18.59
CA TRP A 822 -27.61 75.41 18.42
C TRP A 822 -27.47 76.22 17.13
N ASN A 823 -28.61 76.46 16.47
CA ASN A 823 -28.66 77.28 15.27
C ASN A 823 -28.66 78.76 15.63
N ALA A 824 -27.77 79.55 15.01
CA ALA A 824 -27.73 80.99 15.21
C ALA A 824 -29.00 81.66 14.63
N GLY A 825 -29.69 82.46 15.45
CA GLY A 825 -30.89 83.22 15.05
C GLY A 825 -32.22 82.66 15.56
N ASP A 826 -32.23 81.43 16.06
CA ASP A 826 -33.43 80.80 16.67
C ASP A 826 -33.61 81.23 18.14
N TRP A 827 -34.86 81.16 18.64
CA TRP A 827 -35.21 81.59 20.00
C TRP A 827 -34.59 80.68 21.06
N ILE A 828 -33.80 81.27 21.96
CA ILE A 828 -33.01 80.52 22.95
C ILE A 828 -33.87 79.62 23.85
N PRO A 829 -35.02 80.05 24.42
CA PRO A 829 -35.86 79.17 25.23
C PRO A 829 -36.36 77.92 24.50
N ASP A 830 -36.68 78.05 23.21
CA ASP A 830 -37.14 76.93 22.38
C ASP A 830 -36.00 75.95 22.09
N GLN A 831 -34.78 76.46 21.90
CA GLN A 831 -33.60 75.62 21.72
C GLN A 831 -33.20 74.88 23.00
N ILE A 832 -33.39 75.50 24.17
CA ILE A 832 -33.23 74.85 25.48
C ILE A 832 -34.23 73.70 25.63
N ALA A 833 -35.52 73.97 25.43
CA ALA A 833 -36.57 72.95 25.57
C ALA A 833 -36.33 71.78 24.61
N ARG A 834 -36.00 72.07 23.34
CA ARG A 834 -35.69 71.05 22.34
C ARG A 834 -34.47 70.22 22.69
N SER A 835 -33.40 70.84 23.20
CA SER A 835 -32.16 70.13 23.54
C SER A 835 -32.35 69.16 24.71
N VAL A 836 -33.18 69.53 25.69
CA VAL A 836 -33.58 68.66 26.81
C VAL A 836 -34.47 67.51 26.31
N GLU A 837 -35.44 67.79 25.44
CA GLU A 837 -36.38 66.80 24.91
C GLU A 837 -35.68 65.76 24.02
N GLU A 838 -34.79 66.20 23.11
CA GLU A 838 -34.07 65.33 22.17
C GLU A 838 -32.91 64.54 22.81
N SER A 839 -32.63 64.76 24.09
CA SER A 839 -31.53 64.12 24.81
C SER A 839 -32.01 63.12 25.86
N ARG A 840 -31.28 62.01 26.01
CA ARG A 840 -31.67 60.95 26.96
C ARG A 840 -31.42 61.35 28.42
N ARG A 841 -30.38 62.15 28.67
CA ARG A 841 -30.06 62.75 29.98
C ARG A 841 -29.71 64.22 29.82
N THR A 842 -29.93 65.01 30.88
CA THR A 842 -29.42 66.39 30.96
C THR A 842 -28.39 66.46 32.10
N ILE A 843 -27.17 66.84 31.77
CA ILE A 843 -26.06 67.01 32.70
C ILE A 843 -25.95 68.50 33.01
N VAL A 844 -26.06 68.87 34.27
CA VAL A 844 -25.99 70.26 34.71
C VAL A 844 -24.66 70.48 35.41
N VAL A 845 -23.80 71.31 34.81
CA VAL A 845 -22.52 71.69 35.40
C VAL A 845 -22.76 72.89 36.31
N LEU A 846 -22.93 72.60 37.59
CA LEU A 846 -23.27 73.56 38.60
C LEU A 846 -22.00 74.22 39.16
N SER A 847 -21.91 75.53 38.96
CA SER A 847 -20.85 76.42 39.43
C SER A 847 -21.48 77.73 39.95
N PRO A 848 -20.73 78.59 40.67
CA PRO A 848 -21.21 79.94 40.99
C PRO A 848 -21.63 80.73 39.74
N ASN A 849 -20.89 80.60 38.63
CA ASN A 849 -21.20 81.24 37.34
C ASN A 849 -22.50 80.73 36.71
N TYR A 850 -22.86 79.46 36.98
CA TYR A 850 -24.11 78.86 36.52
C TYR A 850 -25.32 79.45 37.26
N LEU A 851 -25.19 79.71 38.56
CA LEU A 851 -26.26 80.27 39.39
C LEU A 851 -26.59 81.72 39.04
N GLU A 852 -25.59 82.48 38.60
CA GLU A 852 -25.78 83.83 38.07
C GLU A 852 -26.39 83.85 36.67
N SER A 853 -26.23 82.76 35.91
CA SER A 853 -26.75 82.65 34.54
C SER A 853 -28.27 82.55 34.52
N VAL A 854 -28.93 83.52 33.87
CA VAL A 854 -30.37 83.47 33.62
C VAL A 854 -30.74 82.25 32.77
N TRP A 855 -29.90 81.93 31.78
CA TRP A 855 -30.09 80.78 30.90
C TRP A 855 -29.89 79.45 31.62
N GLY A 856 -28.86 79.34 32.47
CA GLY A 856 -28.63 78.13 33.27
C GLY A 856 -29.79 77.80 34.23
N ARG A 857 -30.45 78.83 34.78
CA ARG A 857 -31.67 78.63 35.57
C ARG A 857 -32.85 78.16 34.73
N MET A 858 -33.01 78.68 33.51
CA MET A 858 -34.07 78.23 32.60
C MET A 858 -33.84 76.80 32.12
N GLU A 859 -32.60 76.44 31.78
CA GLU A 859 -32.20 75.08 31.37
C GLU A 859 -32.42 74.07 32.48
N PHE A 860 -32.01 74.40 33.72
CA PHE A 860 -32.25 73.54 34.87
C PHE A 860 -33.75 73.36 35.13
N ARG A 861 -34.54 74.43 35.07
CA ARG A 861 -36.00 74.34 35.26
C ARG A 861 -36.67 73.51 34.18
N ALA A 862 -36.33 73.72 32.92
CA ALA A 862 -36.86 72.94 31.81
C ALA A 862 -36.52 71.45 31.98
N ALA A 863 -35.26 71.13 32.32
CA ALA A 863 -34.83 69.75 32.54
C ALA A 863 -35.45 69.11 33.78
N HIS A 864 -35.57 69.86 34.88
CA HIS A 864 -36.18 69.37 36.12
C HIS A 864 -37.69 69.17 35.97
N GLN A 865 -38.37 70.11 35.32
CA GLN A 865 -39.80 70.01 35.02
C GLN A 865 -40.08 68.84 34.08
N GLN A 866 -39.24 68.63 33.05
CA GLN A 866 -39.37 67.46 32.18
C GLN A 866 -39.17 66.16 32.97
N ALA A 867 -38.10 66.07 33.77
CA ALA A 867 -37.81 64.89 34.58
C ALA A 867 -38.93 64.56 35.57
N MET A 868 -39.53 65.58 36.20
CA MET A 868 -40.69 65.39 37.08
C MET A 868 -41.95 64.99 36.31
N SER A 869 -42.24 65.65 35.18
CA SER A 869 -43.43 65.37 34.36
C SER A 869 -43.41 63.94 33.81
N GLU A 870 -42.23 63.43 33.47
CA GLU A 870 -42.01 62.08 33.03
C GLU A 870 -41.77 61.10 34.18
N GLY A 871 -41.73 61.55 35.43
CA GLY A 871 -41.46 60.74 36.62
C GLY A 871 -40.13 59.97 36.61
N ARG A 872 -39.08 60.51 35.94
CA ARG A 872 -37.79 59.83 35.70
C ARG A 872 -36.61 60.68 36.13
N ALA A 873 -35.61 60.03 36.74
CA ALA A 873 -34.35 60.68 37.11
C ALA A 873 -33.42 60.87 35.89
N ARG A 874 -33.69 61.91 35.09
CA ARG A 874 -32.93 62.25 33.86
C ARG A 874 -31.90 63.37 34.04
N VAL A 875 -32.00 64.15 35.11
CA VAL A 875 -31.05 65.22 35.41
C VAL A 875 -29.90 64.66 36.25
N LEU A 876 -28.68 64.96 35.83
CA LEU A 876 -27.46 64.62 36.55
C LEU A 876 -26.70 65.90 36.85
N VAL A 877 -26.45 66.20 38.13
CA VAL A 877 -25.73 67.41 38.51
C VAL A 877 -24.26 67.08 38.74
N ILE A 878 -23.39 67.86 38.08
CA ILE A 878 -21.94 67.88 38.33
C ILE A 878 -21.63 69.16 39.09
N LEU A 879 -21.13 69.03 40.32
CA LEU A 879 -20.70 70.18 41.10
C LEU A 879 -19.25 70.52 40.73
N LEU A 880 -19.04 71.56 39.93
CA LEU A 880 -17.72 71.97 39.45
C LEU A 880 -16.92 72.69 40.55
N GLU A 881 -17.60 73.60 41.24
CA GLU A 881 -17.07 74.38 42.35
C GLU A 881 -18.12 74.44 43.46
N ASP A 882 -17.69 74.69 44.70
CA ASP A 882 -18.62 74.80 45.82
C ASP A 882 -19.47 76.06 45.67
N VAL A 883 -20.78 75.88 45.57
CA VAL A 883 -21.73 76.96 45.27
C VAL A 883 -22.22 77.72 46.50
N GLY A 884 -21.57 77.50 47.64
CA GLY A 884 -21.87 78.17 48.91
C GLY A 884 -23.08 77.56 49.64
N PRO A 885 -23.52 78.19 50.76
CA PRO A 885 -24.55 77.61 51.60
C PRO A 885 -25.88 77.46 50.84
N LEU A 886 -26.39 76.22 50.84
CA LEU A 886 -27.56 75.77 50.07
C LEU A 886 -28.81 76.65 50.28
N ASP A 887 -28.94 77.30 51.43
CA ASP A 887 -30.08 78.17 51.80
C ASP A 887 -30.26 79.40 50.91
N LYS A 888 -29.18 79.81 50.23
CA LYS A 888 -29.19 80.96 49.31
C LYS A 888 -29.44 80.57 47.86
N LEU A 889 -29.54 79.27 47.56
CA LEU A 889 -29.86 78.79 46.23
C LEU A 889 -31.35 78.94 45.91
N ASP A 890 -31.66 78.95 44.61
CA ASP A 890 -33.05 78.95 44.15
C ASP A 890 -33.81 77.77 44.79
N PRO A 891 -35.03 77.97 45.32
CA PRO A 891 -35.72 76.97 46.12
C PRO A 891 -35.89 75.60 45.43
N GLU A 892 -36.08 75.59 44.11
CA GLU A 892 -36.18 74.37 43.30
C GLU A 892 -34.85 73.63 43.23
N LEU A 893 -33.77 74.36 42.93
CA LEU A 893 -32.43 73.77 42.85
C LEU A 893 -31.96 73.27 44.22
N ARG A 894 -32.27 74.01 45.30
CA ARG A 894 -32.00 73.60 46.68
C ARG A 894 -32.72 72.30 47.03
N ALA A 895 -34.00 72.19 46.69
CA ALA A 895 -34.80 70.99 46.94
C ALA A 895 -34.29 69.80 46.12
N TYR A 896 -33.86 70.03 44.88
CA TYR A 896 -33.31 68.97 44.05
C TYR A 896 -32.00 68.41 44.62
N LEU A 897 -31.06 69.30 45.01
CA LEU A 897 -29.76 68.92 45.56
C LEU A 897 -29.85 68.26 46.94
N SER A 898 -30.88 68.57 47.75
CA SER A 898 -31.06 67.93 49.06
C SER A 898 -31.66 66.52 48.96
N MET A 899 -32.35 66.21 47.86
CA MET A 899 -33.02 64.91 47.66
C MET A 899 -32.31 63.98 46.67
N ASN A 900 -31.36 64.47 45.87
CA ASN A 900 -30.70 63.69 44.82
C ASN A 900 -29.17 63.76 44.93
N THR A 901 -28.51 62.68 44.52
CA THR A 901 -27.05 62.58 44.51
C THR A 901 -26.45 63.31 43.31
N TYR A 902 -25.31 63.96 43.53
CA TYR A 902 -24.54 64.69 42.50
C TYR A 902 -23.09 64.18 42.45
N VAL A 903 -22.39 64.47 41.36
CA VAL A 903 -20.99 64.07 41.17
C VAL A 903 -20.10 65.31 41.28
N LYS A 904 -19.18 65.34 42.25
CA LYS A 904 -18.30 66.50 42.46
C LYS A 904 -17.02 66.40 41.64
N TRP A 905 -16.68 67.46 40.91
CA TRP A 905 -15.45 67.52 40.12
C TRP A 905 -14.20 67.46 41.02
N GLY A 906 -13.22 66.65 40.62
CA GLY A 906 -11.97 66.44 41.37
C GLY A 906 -11.99 65.32 42.42
N GLU A 907 -13.11 64.63 42.64
CA GLU A 907 -13.16 63.48 43.54
C GLU A 907 -12.58 62.19 42.92
N PRO A 908 -12.06 61.26 43.74
CA PRO A 908 -11.63 59.94 43.27
C PRO A 908 -12.78 59.21 42.57
N TRP A 909 -12.49 58.60 41.41
CA TRP A 909 -13.45 57.88 40.56
C TRP A 909 -14.53 58.75 39.91
N PHE A 910 -14.32 60.06 39.80
CA PHE A 910 -15.24 60.99 39.12
C PHE A 910 -15.70 60.46 37.76
N TRP A 911 -14.74 60.08 36.89
CA TRP A 911 -15.03 59.65 35.53
C TRP A 911 -15.78 58.32 35.48
N ASP A 912 -15.45 57.35 36.34
CA ASP A 912 -16.13 56.05 36.35
C ASP A 912 -17.58 56.19 36.82
N LYS A 913 -17.82 57.03 37.84
CA LYS A 913 -19.18 57.35 38.31
C LYS A 913 -19.99 58.05 37.22
N LEU A 914 -19.37 58.99 36.50
CA LEU A 914 -20.04 59.73 35.43
C LEU A 914 -20.36 58.83 34.23
N HIS A 915 -19.42 58.00 33.77
CA HIS A 915 -19.67 57.04 32.69
C HIS A 915 -20.72 55.99 33.05
N TYR A 916 -20.72 55.52 34.30
CA TYR A 916 -21.74 54.59 34.81
C TYR A 916 -23.13 55.22 34.85
N ALA A 917 -23.21 56.52 35.16
CA ALA A 917 -24.47 57.26 35.18
C ALA A 917 -25.01 57.57 33.77
N MET A 918 -24.19 57.43 32.71
CA MET A 918 -24.59 57.70 31.33
C MET A 918 -25.31 56.50 30.66
N PRO A 919 -26.10 56.70 29.60
CA PRO A 919 -26.93 55.64 29.02
C PRO A 919 -26.11 54.57 28.27
N HIS A 920 -25.93 53.38 28.83
CA HIS A 920 -25.16 52.31 28.19
C HIS A 920 -25.90 51.64 27.01
N ARG A 921 -25.25 51.54 25.85
CA ARG A 921 -25.73 50.73 24.72
C ARG A 921 -25.34 49.25 24.93
N LYS A 922 -26.32 48.34 24.98
CA LYS A 922 -26.03 46.89 25.03
C LYS A 922 -25.31 46.46 23.74
N LEU A 923 -24.06 46.01 23.86
CA LEU A 923 -23.26 45.45 22.75
C LEU A 923 -23.92 44.18 22.18
N LYS A 924 -24.17 44.17 20.87
CA LYS A 924 -24.53 42.95 20.12
C LYS A 924 -23.26 42.14 19.86
N GLY A 925 -23.15 40.97 20.52
CA GLY A 925 -22.35 39.83 20.07
C GLY A 925 -21.21 39.42 21.01
N THR A 926 -21.27 38.20 21.55
CA THR A 926 -20.35 37.08 21.24
C THR A 926 -20.66 35.89 22.15
N ALA A 927 -21.10 34.76 21.59
CA ALA A 927 -21.12 33.50 22.33
C ALA A 927 -19.72 32.86 22.25
N ARG A 928 -18.89 33.07 23.28
CA ARG A 928 -17.80 32.13 23.61
C ARG A 928 -18.21 31.36 24.87
N LYS A 929 -18.11 30.02 24.81
CA LYS A 929 -18.29 29.13 25.97
C LYS A 929 -17.15 29.35 26.98
N GLY A 930 -17.51 29.51 28.26
CA GLY A 930 -16.64 29.46 29.45
C GLY A 930 -17.36 30.04 30.68
N PRO A 931 -17.21 29.48 31.91
CA PRO A 931 -18.29 29.44 32.91
C PRO A 931 -18.40 30.65 33.88
N ARG A 932 -19.64 30.81 34.38
CA ARG A 932 -20.24 31.66 35.46
C ARG A 932 -19.33 31.98 36.68
N PRO A 933 -19.53 33.10 37.44
CA PRO A 933 -20.80 33.35 38.18
C PRO A 933 -21.24 34.80 38.56
N LEU A 934 -22.53 34.86 38.98
CA LEU A 934 -23.21 35.73 39.96
C LEU A 934 -23.14 37.27 39.84
N ALA A 935 -24.28 37.90 39.51
CA ALA A 935 -24.54 39.33 39.69
C ALA A 935 -25.51 39.57 40.85
N ILE A 936 -24.99 40.31 41.82
CA ILE A 936 -25.55 40.71 43.11
C ILE A 936 -26.41 41.99 42.93
N LYS A 937 -27.46 42.13 43.73
CA LYS A 937 -28.34 43.31 43.81
C LYS A 937 -27.57 44.55 44.26
N ILE A 938 -27.82 45.69 43.61
CA ILE A 938 -27.29 47.00 44.01
C ILE A 938 -28.21 47.58 45.08
N ASN A 939 -27.89 47.33 46.35
CA ASN A 939 -28.25 48.26 47.42
C ASN A 939 -27.19 48.38 48.54
N ASP A 940 -25.97 47.88 48.33
CA ASP A 940 -24.86 48.04 49.28
C ASP A 940 -23.57 48.36 48.50
N LYS A 941 -23.33 49.64 48.22
CA LYS A 941 -22.03 50.15 47.76
C LYS A 941 -21.84 51.58 48.25
N LEU A 942 -21.62 51.73 49.55
CA LEU A 942 -20.80 52.81 50.14
C LEU A 942 -20.48 52.54 51.62
N GLU A 943 -20.18 51.29 51.97
CA GLU A 943 -19.36 50.97 53.13
C GLU A 943 -18.39 49.87 52.69
N GLN A 944 -17.15 49.90 53.21
CA GLN A 944 -16.05 48.97 52.92
C GLN A 944 -15.12 49.31 51.73
N LEU A 945 -14.59 50.54 51.75
CA LEU A 945 -13.17 50.79 51.46
C LEU A 945 -12.47 51.32 52.73
N GLN A 946 -12.64 50.60 53.85
CA GLN A 946 -11.81 50.73 55.05
C GLN A 946 -11.77 49.34 55.71
N HIS A 947 -10.77 48.53 55.38
CA HIS A 947 -9.93 47.81 56.35
C HIS A 947 -9.01 46.79 55.66
N GLY A 948 -7.72 47.02 55.87
CA GLY A 948 -6.58 46.22 55.47
C GLY A 948 -5.32 46.76 56.16
N ILE A 949 -5.38 46.92 57.49
CA ILE A 949 -4.35 46.47 58.43
C ILE A 949 -5.09 45.60 59.44
#